data_AF-A0A0S8IZ13-F1
#
_entry.id   AF-A0A0S8IZ13-F1
#
_cell.length_a   1.000
_cell.length_b   1.000
_cell.length_c   1.000
_cell.angle_alpha   90.00
_cell.angle_beta   90.00
_cell.angle_gamma   90.00
#
_symmetry.space_group_name_H-M   'P 1'
#
loop_
_entity.id
_entity.type
_entity.pdbx_description
1 polymer ?
#
loop_
_entity_poly.entity_id
_entity_poly.type
_entity_poly.pdbx_seq_one_letter_code
_entity_poly.pdbx_strand_id
1 'polypeptide(L)'
;ARGEREGELSNLAFRIDLNGRISNQIRYSFEKTHAGPKYLGYYNDADYTRGTMTFPIYGKLRGNLSYRSTKNNLDIDSTKETANREKSYQSSISYSFPFGTNISLDYRDLIRGDDALPANYNYREKALRLGVAQTLGKFSLHTHIERGKFEDMLLAITNDNLERYNFYASFRQSYTQTYSLYARIGHSSFTAHPERTKSAGISGSWRIKDNISFKLNYQRDNAGSETSEERDNVFSTFTYTFKNGHALVSRTQWSKYEQKEEEDFSFLAMYTIPLTIPVSKKKSIGVLKGKVYDDEKAQRPPISKVILTANEATAITNQNGEFIFPSLKSGTYYLRVDKSSIGLNRIATEKLPIIMEVKGGETITIDIGIVTSCRISGRVAVFAAGSVENFGDQDTSIIFGKTASPQDMEKIFYPERKQPALSIKLLKTKEAISVSPDVSFEMRCFEGSEKRVYFSGKEVLLEASPEGIILSDGEEEKFEEKIERVVFIPKNEGFCFSLNGKDYRGILEVIFAAEDSSLLALNRLSVKDCQKGVVPFETENQGLSEFEALKAQAVTASSESLFLIGPGKKEGIEKDDLRKPRGLANTLVEITKKEEVLRQLTDEKGGFSFEDIRPGKWKLKVYDYDLPVHHYLEKEEFQVELKPGEEKEVSVRVLPRLRPIQIIDEGEIEQEKK
;
A
#
# COMPACT_ATOMS: atom_id res chain seq x y z
N ALA A 1 -38.21 -0.98 -37.60
CA ALA A 1 -37.53 -2.29 -37.51
C ALA A 1 -37.54 -2.67 -36.02
N ARG A 2 -38.17 -3.77 -35.57
CA ARG A 2 -38.02 -5.20 -35.88
C ARG A 2 -36.88 -5.85 -35.07
N GLY A 3 -37.23 -6.33 -33.88
CA GLY A 3 -36.59 -7.46 -33.18
C GLY A 3 -35.25 -7.23 -32.48
N GLU A 4 -35.29 -6.74 -31.24
CA GLU A 4 -34.31 -7.16 -30.22
C GLU A 4 -34.87 -8.40 -29.50
N ARG A 5 -33.99 -9.34 -29.13
CA ARG A 5 -34.38 -10.67 -28.62
C ARG A 5 -34.84 -10.59 -27.16
N GLU A 6 -36.05 -11.05 -26.88
CA GLU A 6 -36.56 -11.23 -25.50
C GLU A 6 -35.63 -12.11 -24.62
N GLY A 7 -34.85 -12.99 -25.24
CA GLY A 7 -33.85 -13.82 -24.55
C GLY A 7 -32.66 -13.07 -23.94
N GLU A 8 -32.24 -11.92 -24.49
CA GLU A 8 -31.01 -11.22 -24.06
C GLU A 8 -31.25 -10.29 -22.87
N LEU A 9 -32.46 -9.73 -22.71
CA LEU A 9 -32.81 -8.88 -21.57
C LEU A 9 -33.17 -9.66 -20.30
N SER A 10 -33.57 -10.93 -20.41
CA SER A 10 -34.06 -11.71 -19.25
C SER A 10 -33.03 -11.94 -18.14
N ASN A 11 -31.74 -11.95 -18.48
CA ASN A 11 -30.63 -12.10 -17.52
C ASN A 11 -29.97 -10.76 -17.15
N LEU A 12 -30.39 -9.65 -17.77
CA LEU A 12 -29.71 -8.37 -17.68
C LEU A 12 -30.21 -7.58 -16.46
N ALA A 13 -29.27 -6.95 -15.75
CA ALA A 13 -29.60 -6.00 -14.70
C ALA A 13 -28.74 -4.74 -14.83
N PHE A 14 -29.35 -3.58 -14.60
CA PHE A 14 -28.67 -2.30 -14.55
C PHE A 14 -29.26 -1.40 -13.47
N ARG A 15 -28.42 -0.51 -12.96
CA ARG A 15 -28.79 0.53 -12.01
C ARG A 15 -28.15 1.85 -12.43
N ILE A 16 -28.95 2.90 -12.52
CA ILE A 16 -28.56 4.26 -12.85
C ILE A 16 -28.96 5.16 -11.69
N ASP A 17 -27.99 5.73 -10.99
CA ASP A 17 -28.20 6.74 -9.95
C ASP A 17 -27.67 8.10 -10.43
N LEU A 18 -28.53 9.11 -10.44
CA LEU A 18 -28.20 10.50 -10.78
C LEU A 18 -28.67 11.40 -9.63
N ASN A 19 -27.76 11.77 -8.75
CA ASN A 19 -28.01 12.60 -7.58
C ASN A 19 -27.15 13.86 -7.64
N GLY A 20 -27.72 15.03 -7.39
CA GLY A 20 -26.96 16.27 -7.50
C GLY A 20 -27.71 17.54 -7.15
N ARG A 21 -27.11 18.68 -7.50
CA ARG A 21 -27.69 20.01 -7.35
C ARG A 21 -27.52 20.80 -8.64
N ILE A 22 -28.58 21.48 -9.07
CA ILE A 22 -28.54 22.43 -10.18
C ILE A 22 -28.54 23.82 -9.53
N SER A 23 -27.42 24.53 -9.62
CA SER A 23 -27.12 25.66 -8.72
C SER A 23 -27.15 25.25 -7.23
N ASN A 24 -26.92 26.20 -6.32
CA ASN A 24 -26.93 25.93 -4.88
C ASN A 24 -28.33 25.69 -4.28
N GLN A 25 -29.40 25.78 -5.08
CA GLN A 25 -30.78 25.84 -4.59
C GLN A 25 -31.70 24.72 -5.08
N ILE A 26 -31.49 24.18 -6.29
CA ILE A 26 -32.27 23.06 -6.81
C ILE A 26 -31.53 21.75 -6.49
N ARG A 27 -32.23 20.77 -5.94
CA ARG A 27 -31.70 19.43 -5.64
C ARG A 27 -32.49 18.40 -6.45
N TYR A 28 -31.79 17.45 -7.05
CA TYR A 28 -32.42 16.35 -7.78
C TYR A 28 -31.84 15.01 -7.36
N SER A 29 -32.68 13.98 -7.47
CA SER A 29 -32.36 12.58 -7.23
C SER A 29 -33.18 11.75 -8.21
N PHE A 30 -32.50 10.97 -9.05
CA PHE A 30 -33.10 10.05 -9.98
C PHE A 30 -32.42 8.69 -9.85
N GLU A 31 -33.21 7.64 -9.80
CA GLU A 31 -32.79 6.25 -9.64
C GLU A 31 -33.60 5.41 -10.62
N LYS A 32 -32.94 4.60 -11.43
CA LYS A 32 -33.56 3.60 -12.31
C LYS A 32 -32.84 2.28 -12.09
N THR A 33 -33.56 1.30 -11.60
CA THR A 33 -33.09 -0.08 -11.43
C THR A 33 -33.95 -0.98 -12.31
N HIS A 34 -33.31 -1.86 -13.06
CA HIS A 34 -33.95 -2.91 -13.83
C HIS A 34 -33.20 -4.21 -13.56
N ALA A 35 -33.93 -5.29 -13.28
CA ALA A 35 -33.39 -6.62 -13.11
C ALA A 35 -34.34 -7.60 -13.83
N GLY A 36 -33.83 -8.27 -14.85
CA GLY A 36 -34.61 -9.27 -15.60
C GLY A 36 -35.01 -10.47 -14.74
N PRO A 37 -36.04 -11.24 -15.13
CA PRO A 37 -36.58 -12.35 -14.34
C PRO A 37 -35.57 -13.47 -14.02
N LYS A 38 -34.55 -13.65 -14.87
CA LYS A 38 -33.52 -14.69 -14.72
C LYS A 38 -32.20 -14.17 -14.15
N TYR A 39 -32.15 -12.91 -13.73
CA TYR A 39 -30.98 -12.34 -13.08
C TYR A 39 -30.90 -12.81 -11.61
N LEU A 40 -29.81 -13.50 -11.24
CA LEU A 40 -29.63 -14.17 -9.95
C LEU A 40 -29.17 -13.23 -8.80
N GLY A 41 -29.54 -11.95 -8.85
CA GLY A 41 -29.16 -10.96 -7.83
C GLY A 41 -30.23 -10.70 -6.77
N TYR A 42 -29.91 -9.83 -5.80
CA TYR A 42 -30.83 -9.43 -4.73
C TYR A 42 -32.10 -8.74 -5.25
N TYR A 43 -31.94 -7.87 -6.24
CA TYR A 43 -33.05 -7.44 -7.09
C TYR A 43 -33.13 -8.42 -8.24
N ASN A 44 -34.24 -9.13 -8.36
CA ASN A 44 -34.60 -9.95 -9.51
C ASN A 44 -36.01 -9.55 -9.96
N ASP A 45 -36.34 -9.82 -11.23
CA ASP A 45 -37.72 -9.72 -11.73
C ASP A 45 -38.44 -8.39 -11.41
N ALA A 46 -37.72 -7.27 -11.53
CA ALA A 46 -38.18 -5.98 -11.02
C ALA A 46 -37.70 -4.81 -11.88
N ASP A 47 -38.61 -3.87 -12.13
CA ASP A 47 -38.31 -2.58 -12.75
C ASP A 47 -38.77 -1.45 -11.83
N TYR A 48 -37.84 -0.66 -11.34
CA TYR A 48 -38.09 0.43 -10.40
C TYR A 48 -37.48 1.72 -10.92
N THR A 49 -38.28 2.79 -10.94
CA THR A 49 -37.85 4.12 -11.32
C THR A 49 -38.33 5.12 -10.27
N ARG A 50 -37.45 6.00 -9.81
CA ARG A 50 -37.78 7.11 -8.91
C ARG A 50 -37.11 8.38 -9.40
N GLY A 51 -37.89 9.45 -9.48
CA GLY A 51 -37.39 10.82 -9.67
C GLY A 51 -37.86 11.71 -8.52
N THR A 52 -37.04 12.65 -8.08
CA THR A 52 -37.41 13.69 -7.13
C THR A 52 -36.60 14.95 -7.41
N MET A 53 -37.27 16.10 -7.50
CA MET A 53 -36.66 17.40 -7.76
C MET A 53 -37.27 18.43 -6.82
N THR A 54 -36.45 19.01 -5.94
CA THR A 54 -36.84 20.06 -5.00
C THR A 54 -36.20 21.38 -5.40
N PHE A 55 -36.98 22.45 -5.53
CA PHE A 55 -36.53 23.76 -6.00
C PHE A 55 -37.11 24.91 -5.16
N PRO A 56 -36.43 26.08 -5.10
CA PRO A 56 -37.01 27.31 -4.56
C PRO A 56 -38.11 27.82 -5.50
N ILE A 57 -39.18 28.39 -4.93
CA ILE A 57 -40.13 29.19 -5.70
C ILE A 57 -39.92 30.67 -5.36
N TYR A 58 -40.03 31.02 -4.07
CA TYR A 58 -39.75 32.38 -3.57
C TYR A 58 -39.46 32.36 -2.06
N GLY A 59 -38.38 33.00 -1.61
CA GLY A 59 -38.05 33.08 -0.17
C GLY A 59 -37.94 31.70 0.50
N LYS A 60 -38.88 31.38 1.40
CA LYS A 60 -39.02 30.07 2.08
C LYS A 60 -40.00 29.10 1.41
N LEU A 61 -40.66 29.49 0.32
CA LEU A 61 -41.52 28.64 -0.50
C LEU A 61 -40.68 27.67 -1.32
N ARG A 62 -41.00 26.38 -1.26
CA ARG A 62 -40.28 25.28 -1.94
C ARG A 62 -41.26 24.44 -2.74
N GLY A 63 -40.93 24.20 -4.00
CA GLY A 63 -41.60 23.21 -4.83
C GLY A 63 -40.88 21.87 -4.76
N ASN A 64 -41.63 20.78 -4.86
CA ASN A 64 -41.10 19.43 -4.96
C ASN A 64 -41.93 18.61 -5.96
N LEU A 65 -41.28 18.15 -7.03
CA LEU A 65 -41.85 17.19 -7.97
C LEU A 65 -41.25 15.81 -7.68
N SER A 66 -42.07 14.77 -7.68
CA SER A 66 -41.59 13.39 -7.60
C SER A 66 -42.39 12.44 -8.47
N TYR A 67 -41.68 11.44 -8.98
CA TYR A 67 -42.20 10.36 -9.79
C TYR A 67 -41.72 9.04 -9.18
N ARG A 68 -42.59 8.03 -9.15
CA ARG A 68 -42.25 6.65 -8.84
C ARG A 68 -42.94 5.75 -9.85
N SER A 69 -42.24 4.72 -10.32
CA SER A 69 -42.80 3.60 -11.03
C SER A 69 -42.19 2.32 -10.47
N THR A 70 -43.01 1.32 -10.24
CA THR A 70 -42.58 -0.02 -9.81
C THR A 70 -43.32 -1.04 -10.66
N LYS A 71 -42.59 -2.05 -11.15
CA LYS A 71 -43.13 -3.30 -11.70
C LYS A 71 -42.40 -4.47 -11.07
N ASN A 72 -43.11 -5.57 -10.83
CA ASN A 72 -42.55 -6.90 -10.62
C ASN A 72 -43.20 -7.89 -11.60
N ASN A 73 -42.72 -9.14 -11.67
CA ASN A 73 -43.21 -10.16 -12.59
C ASN A 73 -43.17 -9.72 -14.06
N LEU A 74 -41.97 -9.34 -14.52
CA LEU A 74 -41.75 -8.71 -15.82
C LEU A 74 -41.98 -9.68 -17.00
N ASP A 75 -41.86 -10.99 -16.78
CA ASP A 75 -42.23 -12.05 -17.72
C ASP A 75 -43.67 -12.56 -17.56
N ILE A 76 -44.43 -12.03 -16.59
CA ILE A 76 -45.81 -12.43 -16.28
C ILE A 76 -45.87 -13.96 -16.01
N ASP A 77 -44.93 -14.45 -15.21
CA ASP A 77 -44.91 -15.82 -14.70
C ASP A 77 -46.21 -16.12 -13.94
N SER A 78 -46.97 -17.08 -14.48
CA SER A 78 -48.27 -17.53 -13.95
C SER A 78 -48.18 -18.29 -12.63
N THR A 79 -46.97 -18.61 -12.14
CA THR A 79 -46.78 -19.19 -10.79
C THR A 79 -46.83 -18.14 -9.68
N LYS A 80 -46.74 -16.84 -10.02
CA LYS A 80 -46.84 -15.72 -9.07
C LYS A 80 -48.27 -15.18 -9.07
N GLU A 81 -48.80 -14.84 -7.89
CA GLU A 81 -50.21 -14.42 -7.73
C GLU A 81 -50.56 -13.11 -8.46
N THR A 82 -49.58 -12.23 -8.71
CA THR A 82 -49.77 -10.90 -9.31
C THR A 82 -48.56 -10.45 -10.12
N ALA A 83 -48.80 -9.57 -11.11
CA ALA A 83 -47.78 -8.78 -11.80
C ALA A 83 -48.03 -7.28 -11.54
N ASN A 84 -47.65 -6.83 -10.34
CA ASN A 84 -48.00 -5.51 -9.83
C ASN A 84 -47.28 -4.39 -10.60
N ARG A 85 -48.05 -3.43 -11.10
CA ARG A 85 -47.59 -2.19 -11.74
C ARG A 85 -48.13 -0.98 -11.00
N GLU A 86 -47.25 -0.23 -10.34
CA GLU A 86 -47.56 1.06 -9.70
C GLU A 86 -46.87 2.22 -10.46
N LYS A 87 -47.58 3.33 -10.67
CA LYS A 87 -47.02 4.63 -11.05
C LYS A 87 -47.60 5.73 -10.16
N SER A 88 -46.76 6.56 -9.56
CA SER A 88 -47.18 7.71 -8.76
C SER A 88 -46.48 8.98 -9.21
N TYR A 89 -47.25 10.02 -9.49
CA TYR A 89 -46.81 11.39 -9.74
C TYR A 89 -47.25 12.23 -8.54
N GLN A 90 -46.33 12.99 -7.94
CA GLN A 90 -46.65 13.87 -6.82
C GLN A 90 -46.01 15.24 -7.02
N SER A 91 -46.82 16.29 -6.91
CA SER A 91 -46.40 17.69 -6.98
C SER A 91 -46.75 18.37 -5.67
N SER A 92 -45.76 18.94 -5.00
CA SER A 92 -45.91 19.51 -3.66
C SER A 92 -45.36 20.93 -3.62
N ILE A 93 -46.08 21.83 -2.96
CA ILE A 93 -45.61 23.17 -2.60
C ILE A 93 -45.64 23.27 -1.08
N SER A 94 -44.54 23.71 -0.48
CA SER A 94 -44.40 23.83 0.97
C SER A 94 -43.80 25.17 1.38
N TYR A 95 -44.26 25.73 2.49
CA TYR A 95 -43.74 26.97 3.07
C TYR A 95 -43.41 26.79 4.55
N SER A 96 -42.16 27.09 4.92
CA SER A 96 -41.68 27.05 6.31
C SER A 96 -41.72 28.44 6.94
N PHE A 97 -42.60 28.63 7.91
CA PHE A 97 -42.68 29.85 8.71
C PHE A 97 -41.54 29.94 9.74
N PRO A 98 -41.11 31.15 10.15
CA PRO A 98 -40.05 31.32 11.16
C PRO A 98 -40.36 30.67 12.52
N PHE A 99 -41.64 30.57 12.89
CA PHE A 99 -42.14 30.07 14.18
C PHE A 99 -42.42 28.56 14.18
N GLY A 100 -41.72 27.79 13.35
CA GLY A 100 -41.75 26.32 13.37
C GLY A 100 -42.95 25.66 12.67
N THR A 101 -43.82 26.44 12.04
CA THR A 101 -44.92 25.93 11.20
C THR A 101 -44.44 25.63 9.79
N ASN A 102 -44.87 24.51 9.22
CA ASN A 102 -44.74 24.18 7.81
C ASN A 102 -46.14 23.86 7.27
N ILE A 103 -46.53 24.52 6.19
CA ILE A 103 -47.77 24.21 5.47
C ILE A 103 -47.38 23.60 4.13
N SER A 104 -48.02 22.50 3.73
CA SER A 104 -47.86 21.87 2.41
C SER A 104 -49.18 21.72 1.69
N LEU A 105 -49.15 21.87 0.37
CA LEU A 105 -50.22 21.47 -0.54
C LEU A 105 -49.61 20.47 -1.52
N ASP A 106 -50.13 19.24 -1.52
CA ASP A 106 -49.64 18.14 -2.33
C ASP A 106 -50.74 17.62 -3.27
N TYR A 107 -50.48 17.54 -4.56
CA TYR A 107 -51.31 16.81 -5.53
C TYR A 107 -50.66 15.45 -5.83
N ARG A 108 -51.45 14.37 -5.78
CA ARG A 108 -51.04 12.99 -6.10
C ARG A 108 -51.93 12.43 -7.22
N ASP A 109 -51.30 11.82 -8.20
CA ASP A 109 -51.93 10.94 -9.20
C ASP A 109 -51.24 9.57 -9.08
N LEU A 110 -51.98 8.56 -8.65
CA LEU A 110 -51.52 7.19 -8.41
C LEU A 110 -52.29 6.25 -9.33
N ILE A 111 -51.59 5.48 -10.14
CA ILE A 111 -52.14 4.44 -11.02
C ILE A 111 -51.58 3.11 -10.54
N ARG A 112 -52.45 2.12 -10.34
CA ARG A 112 -52.09 0.77 -9.94
C ARG A 112 -52.84 -0.23 -10.80
N GLY A 113 -52.16 -1.27 -11.24
CA GLY A 113 -52.82 -2.40 -11.87
C GLY A 113 -51.99 -3.66 -11.81
N ASP A 114 -52.67 -4.77 -12.01
CA ASP A 114 -52.08 -6.07 -12.24
C ASP A 114 -51.94 -6.28 -13.76
N ASP A 115 -50.71 -6.51 -14.23
CA ASP A 115 -50.43 -6.82 -15.64
C ASP A 115 -50.68 -8.32 -15.95
N ALA A 116 -50.99 -9.17 -14.95
CA ALA A 116 -51.33 -10.58 -15.12
C ALA A 116 -52.74 -10.79 -15.70
N LEU A 117 -53.02 -11.99 -16.23
CA LEU A 117 -54.31 -12.35 -16.82
C LEU A 117 -54.93 -13.58 -16.13
N PRO A 118 -56.14 -13.48 -15.55
CA PRO A 118 -56.96 -12.27 -15.39
C PRO A 118 -56.32 -11.28 -14.39
N ALA A 119 -56.47 -9.98 -14.64
CA ALA A 119 -55.95 -8.94 -13.77
C ALA A 119 -56.79 -8.84 -12.49
N ASN A 120 -56.16 -8.92 -11.32
CA ASN A 120 -56.88 -8.86 -10.03
C ASN A 120 -57.35 -7.45 -9.66
N TYR A 121 -56.67 -6.40 -10.14
CA TYR A 121 -57.02 -5.01 -9.88
C TYR A 121 -56.48 -4.08 -10.98
N ASN A 122 -57.16 -2.96 -11.24
CA ASN A 122 -56.66 -1.86 -12.08
C ASN A 122 -57.41 -0.58 -11.70
N TYR A 123 -56.76 0.34 -10.98
CA TYR A 123 -57.40 1.54 -10.44
C TYR A 123 -56.49 2.77 -10.46
N ARG A 124 -57.10 3.95 -10.33
CA ARG A 124 -56.43 5.25 -10.30
C ARG A 124 -56.99 6.13 -9.18
N GLU A 125 -56.10 6.73 -8.40
CA GLU A 125 -56.43 7.77 -7.42
C GLU A 125 -55.88 9.13 -7.86
N LYS A 126 -56.72 10.16 -7.81
CA LYS A 126 -56.30 11.56 -7.96
C LYS A 126 -56.70 12.33 -6.72
N ALA A 127 -55.74 12.79 -5.93
CA ALA A 127 -56.00 13.39 -4.62
C ALA A 127 -55.20 14.68 -4.38
N LEU A 128 -55.84 15.61 -3.68
CA LEU A 128 -55.22 16.83 -3.15
C LEU A 128 -55.13 16.69 -1.62
N ARG A 129 -53.94 16.94 -1.07
CA ARG A 129 -53.64 16.87 0.36
C ARG A 129 -53.17 18.23 0.87
N LEU A 130 -53.82 18.73 1.91
CA LEU A 130 -53.37 19.85 2.72
C LEU A 130 -52.68 19.32 3.97
N GLY A 131 -51.43 19.70 4.20
CA GLY A 131 -50.64 19.33 5.37
C GLY A 131 -50.28 20.54 6.23
N VAL A 132 -50.37 20.40 7.54
CA VAL A 132 -49.88 21.38 8.52
C VAL A 132 -49.01 20.66 9.56
N ALA A 133 -47.76 21.09 9.70
CA ALA A 133 -46.84 20.61 10.71
C ALA A 133 -46.38 21.78 11.58
N GLN A 134 -46.51 21.69 12.90
CA GLN A 134 -46.13 22.71 13.87
C GLN A 134 -45.15 22.12 14.87
N THR A 135 -43.92 22.65 14.93
CA THR A 135 -42.94 22.28 15.96
C THR A 135 -42.74 23.46 16.91
N LEU A 136 -43.01 23.26 18.20
CA LEU A 136 -42.90 24.25 19.28
C LEU A 136 -42.05 23.67 20.42
N GLY A 137 -40.73 23.75 20.27
CA GLY A 137 -39.76 23.28 21.27
C GLY A 137 -39.89 21.79 21.58
N LYS A 138 -40.61 21.45 22.65
CA LYS A 138 -40.86 20.08 23.12
C LYS A 138 -42.03 19.38 22.43
N PHE A 139 -42.89 20.12 21.74
CA PHE A 139 -44.11 19.61 21.11
C PHE A 139 -43.98 19.65 19.58
N SER A 140 -44.43 18.60 18.89
CA SER A 140 -44.60 18.60 17.44
C SER A 140 -45.98 18.04 17.09
N LEU A 141 -46.69 18.72 16.20
CA LEU A 141 -47.98 18.33 15.66
C LEU A 141 -47.84 18.22 14.15
N HIS A 142 -48.39 17.17 13.56
CA HIS A 142 -48.44 16.94 12.12
C HIS A 142 -49.85 16.47 11.78
N THR A 143 -50.57 17.22 10.97
CA THR A 143 -51.90 16.85 10.48
C THR A 143 -51.94 16.94 8.97
N HIS A 144 -52.70 16.07 8.32
CA HIS A 144 -53.08 16.26 6.93
C HIS A 144 -54.49 15.78 6.63
N ILE A 145 -55.09 16.45 5.65
CA ILE A 145 -56.40 16.17 5.10
C ILE A 145 -56.20 15.94 3.60
N GLU A 146 -56.59 14.77 3.10
CA GLU A 146 -56.52 14.36 1.71
C GLU A 146 -57.95 14.15 1.18
N ARG A 147 -58.27 14.73 0.03
CA ARG A 147 -59.53 14.51 -0.70
C ARG A 147 -59.26 14.28 -2.18
N GLY A 148 -59.99 13.35 -2.79
CA GLY A 148 -59.75 12.95 -4.17
C GLY A 148 -60.84 12.08 -4.77
N LYS A 149 -60.51 11.51 -5.92
CA LYS A 149 -61.32 10.56 -6.69
C LYS A 149 -60.60 9.22 -6.79
N PHE A 150 -61.35 8.13 -6.75
CA PHE A 150 -60.90 6.76 -6.99
C PHE A 150 -61.66 6.21 -8.21
N GLU A 151 -60.93 5.77 -9.23
CA GLU A 151 -61.45 5.25 -10.50
C GLU A 151 -61.03 3.77 -10.62
N ASP A 152 -61.96 2.82 -10.48
CA ASP A 152 -61.77 1.41 -10.81
C ASP A 152 -61.95 1.21 -12.32
N MET A 153 -60.90 0.77 -13.00
CA MET A 153 -60.84 0.55 -14.44
C MET A 153 -61.16 -0.90 -14.85
N LEU A 154 -61.26 -1.85 -13.93
CA LEU A 154 -61.80 -3.20 -14.21
C LEU A 154 -63.32 -3.20 -14.15
N LEU A 155 -63.88 -2.61 -13.09
CA LEU A 155 -65.32 -2.56 -12.85
C LEU A 155 -66.00 -1.34 -13.51
N ALA A 156 -65.21 -0.39 -14.03
CA ALA A 156 -65.68 0.90 -14.55
C ALA A 156 -66.47 1.74 -13.52
N ILE A 157 -66.12 1.61 -12.24
CA ILE A 157 -66.76 2.31 -11.11
C ILE A 157 -65.91 3.52 -10.71
N THR A 158 -66.55 4.64 -10.38
CA THR A 158 -65.86 5.83 -9.84
C THR A 158 -66.45 6.23 -8.48
N ASN A 159 -65.58 6.43 -7.49
CA ASN A 159 -65.90 7.02 -6.19
C ASN A 159 -65.24 8.41 -6.09
N ASP A 160 -66.07 9.45 -6.13
CA ASP A 160 -65.65 10.85 -6.11
C ASP A 160 -65.33 11.41 -4.70
N ASN A 161 -65.42 10.59 -3.65
CA ASN A 161 -65.30 11.00 -2.24
C ASN A 161 -64.18 10.26 -1.51
N LEU A 162 -63.02 10.10 -2.15
CA LEU A 162 -61.81 9.54 -1.51
C LEU A 162 -61.28 10.52 -0.46
N GLU A 163 -61.67 10.35 0.80
CA GLU A 163 -61.15 11.11 1.94
C GLU A 163 -60.15 10.32 2.80
N ARG A 164 -59.09 11.00 3.28
CA ARG A 164 -58.15 10.49 4.31
C ARG A 164 -57.73 11.61 5.26
N TYR A 165 -57.83 11.38 6.56
CA TYR A 165 -57.46 12.29 7.64
C TYR A 165 -56.38 11.64 8.50
N ASN A 166 -55.32 12.37 8.82
CA ASN A 166 -54.24 11.89 9.66
C ASN A 166 -53.84 12.98 10.65
N PHE A 167 -53.72 12.60 11.91
CA PHE A 167 -53.29 13.42 13.02
C PHE A 167 -52.17 12.69 13.75
N TYR A 168 -51.06 13.36 13.99
CA TYR A 168 -49.93 12.86 14.75
C TYR A 168 -49.40 13.96 15.66
N ALA A 169 -49.37 13.72 16.97
CA ALA A 169 -48.78 14.62 17.95
C ALA A 169 -47.67 13.89 18.71
N SER A 170 -46.55 14.56 18.95
CA SER A 170 -45.48 14.08 19.80
C SER A 170 -45.07 15.15 20.82
N PHE A 171 -44.77 14.69 22.03
CA PHE A 171 -44.37 15.54 23.14
C PHE A 171 -43.18 14.94 23.85
N ARG A 172 -42.05 15.65 23.82
CA ARG A 172 -40.79 15.26 24.45
C ARG A 172 -40.54 16.12 25.67
N GLN A 173 -41.13 15.73 26.81
CA GLN A 173 -41.00 16.49 28.06
C GLN A 173 -39.54 16.62 28.52
N SER A 174 -38.70 15.62 28.23
CA SER A 174 -37.25 15.64 28.50
C SER A 174 -36.51 14.70 27.55
N TYR A 175 -35.18 14.62 27.66
CA TYR A 175 -34.41 13.58 26.97
C TYR A 175 -34.82 12.14 27.37
N THR A 176 -35.46 11.98 28.53
CA THR A 176 -35.85 10.69 29.14
C THR A 176 -37.35 10.38 29.08
N GLN A 177 -38.21 11.33 28.69
CA GLN A 177 -39.66 11.13 28.61
C GLN A 177 -40.19 11.61 27.26
N THR A 178 -40.82 10.70 26.52
CA THR A 178 -41.43 10.98 25.21
C THR A 178 -42.79 10.31 25.13
N TYR A 179 -43.76 11.06 24.61
CA TYR A 179 -45.14 10.65 24.40
C TYR A 179 -45.48 10.88 22.92
N SER A 180 -46.28 10.02 22.30
CA SER A 180 -46.90 10.33 21.01
C SER A 180 -48.30 9.75 20.89
N LEU A 181 -49.14 10.42 20.12
CA LEU A 181 -50.52 10.10 19.82
C LEU A 181 -50.69 10.15 18.30
N TYR A 182 -51.37 9.17 17.72
CA TYR A 182 -51.81 9.24 16.33
C TYR A 182 -53.29 8.86 16.19
N ALA A 183 -53.91 9.39 15.15
CA ALA A 183 -55.22 8.99 14.66
C ALA A 183 -55.23 9.09 13.12
N ARG A 184 -55.78 8.07 12.46
CA ARG A 184 -55.92 7.95 11.01
C ARG A 184 -57.32 7.47 10.72
N ILE A 185 -58.04 8.17 9.86
CA ILE A 185 -59.43 7.86 9.49
C ILE A 185 -59.59 8.10 7.99
N GLY A 186 -60.17 7.15 7.28
CA GLY A 186 -60.52 7.33 5.87
C GLY A 186 -60.24 6.11 5.02
N HIS A 187 -60.26 6.30 3.71
CA HIS A 187 -60.15 5.19 2.78
C HIS A 187 -58.73 4.62 2.74
N SER A 188 -58.63 3.29 2.78
CA SER A 188 -57.39 2.55 2.59
C SER A 188 -56.66 2.98 1.30
N SER A 189 -55.34 2.83 1.31
CA SER A 189 -54.47 3.02 0.13
C SER A 189 -53.80 1.71 -0.28
N PHE A 190 -54.38 0.56 0.07
CA PHE A 190 -53.79 -0.78 -0.11
C PHE A 190 -54.76 -1.79 -0.73
N THR A 191 -56.04 -1.43 -0.84
CA THR A 191 -57.14 -2.29 -1.29
C THR A 191 -57.64 -1.83 -2.66
N ALA A 192 -58.10 -2.78 -3.49
CA ALA A 192 -58.69 -2.46 -4.80
C ALA A 192 -60.09 -1.82 -4.68
N HIS A 193 -60.70 -1.88 -3.50
CA HIS A 193 -61.92 -1.18 -3.15
C HIS A 193 -61.62 -0.07 -2.13
N PRO A 194 -62.27 1.10 -2.21
CA PRO A 194 -62.10 2.18 -1.24
C PRO A 194 -62.79 1.83 0.08
N GLU A 195 -62.15 0.97 0.87
CA GLU A 195 -62.62 0.55 2.19
C GLU A 195 -62.19 1.55 3.27
N ARG A 196 -63.10 1.93 4.16
CA ARG A 196 -62.84 2.94 5.19
C ARG A 196 -62.20 2.28 6.42
N THR A 197 -60.97 2.66 6.71
CA THR A 197 -60.20 2.20 7.88
C THR A 197 -60.16 3.28 8.96
N LYS A 198 -59.93 2.84 10.20
CA LYS A 198 -59.65 3.70 11.34
C LYS A 198 -58.49 3.10 12.12
N SER A 199 -57.51 3.90 12.51
CA SER A 199 -56.54 3.50 13.52
C SER A 199 -56.15 4.66 14.42
N ALA A 200 -56.00 4.39 15.71
CA ALA A 200 -55.54 5.36 16.68
C ALA A 200 -54.59 4.69 17.67
N GLY A 201 -53.59 5.41 18.16
CA GLY A 201 -52.68 4.83 19.14
C GLY A 201 -51.92 5.87 19.94
N ILE A 202 -51.57 5.48 21.16
CA ILE A 202 -50.85 6.28 22.14
C ILE A 202 -49.63 5.48 22.59
N SER A 203 -48.46 6.10 22.55
CA SER A 203 -47.24 5.51 23.09
C SER A 203 -46.55 6.44 24.08
N GLY A 204 -45.98 5.85 25.13
CA GLY A 204 -45.17 6.51 26.13
C GLY A 204 -43.85 5.74 26.32
N SER A 205 -42.76 6.48 26.47
CA SER A 205 -41.44 5.95 26.75
C SER A 205 -40.77 6.78 27.85
N TRP A 206 -40.48 6.12 28.96
CA TRP A 206 -39.92 6.72 30.17
C TRP A 206 -38.60 6.03 30.55
N ARG A 207 -37.54 6.81 30.74
CA ARG A 207 -36.30 6.40 31.42
C ARG A 207 -36.26 7.09 32.78
N ILE A 208 -36.86 6.44 33.78
CA ILE A 208 -37.12 7.01 35.12
C ILE A 208 -35.80 7.27 35.85
N LYS A 209 -34.84 6.36 35.67
CA LYS A 209 -33.43 6.47 36.07
C LYS A 209 -32.59 5.84 34.95
N ASP A 210 -31.27 5.99 34.98
CA ASP A 210 -30.40 5.36 33.97
C ASP A 210 -30.50 3.85 33.88
N ASN A 211 -30.98 3.22 34.95
CA ASN A 211 -31.14 1.78 35.09
C ASN A 211 -32.61 1.31 35.08
N ILE A 212 -33.59 2.20 34.85
CA ILE A 212 -35.01 1.85 34.79
C ILE A 212 -35.65 2.51 33.56
N SER A 213 -36.18 1.69 32.66
CA SER A 213 -37.02 2.18 31.57
C SER A 213 -38.33 1.41 31.45
N PHE A 214 -39.38 2.13 31.08
CA PHE A 214 -40.69 1.60 30.78
C PHE A 214 -41.15 2.13 29.43
N LYS A 215 -41.80 1.29 28.64
CA LYS A 215 -42.46 1.65 27.39
C LYS A 215 -43.86 1.06 27.41
N LEU A 216 -44.83 1.85 26.95
CA LEU A 216 -46.20 1.45 26.75
C LEU A 216 -46.63 1.91 25.36
N ASN A 217 -47.30 1.05 24.61
CA ASN A 217 -48.00 1.37 23.38
C ASN A 217 -49.40 0.76 23.49
N TYR A 218 -50.42 1.58 23.25
CA TYR A 218 -51.78 1.14 22.99
C TYR A 218 -52.15 1.57 21.58
N GLN A 219 -52.68 0.66 20.77
CA GLN A 219 -53.26 0.97 19.48
C GLN A 219 -54.58 0.22 19.30
N ARG A 220 -55.53 0.90 18.68
CA ARG A 220 -56.75 0.30 18.13
C ARG A 220 -56.72 0.44 16.62
N ASP A 221 -56.91 -0.66 15.93
CA ASP A 221 -56.96 -0.73 14.47
C ASP A 221 -58.27 -1.37 14.02
N ASN A 222 -58.92 -0.80 13.00
CA ASN A 222 -60.06 -1.36 12.29
C ASN A 222 -59.63 -1.52 10.82
N ALA A 223 -59.53 -2.77 10.38
CA ALA A 223 -58.87 -3.17 9.13
C ALA A 223 -59.86 -3.29 7.93
N GLY A 224 -60.86 -2.42 7.85
CA GLY A 224 -61.60 -2.08 6.63
C GLY A 224 -62.20 -3.23 5.82
N SER A 225 -63.35 -3.73 6.25
CA SER A 225 -64.38 -4.44 5.47
C SER A 225 -65.63 -4.55 6.38
N GLU A 226 -66.82 -4.93 5.87
CA GLU A 226 -67.98 -5.22 6.74
C GLU A 226 -67.76 -6.44 7.66
N THR A 227 -66.73 -7.24 7.39
CA THR A 227 -66.29 -8.40 8.15
C THR A 227 -65.03 -8.15 8.99
N SER A 228 -64.54 -6.91 9.05
CA SER A 228 -63.26 -6.60 9.68
C SER A 228 -63.36 -6.40 11.19
N GLU A 229 -62.53 -7.12 11.94
CA GLU A 229 -62.46 -7.07 13.39
C GLU A 229 -61.80 -5.76 13.86
N GLU A 230 -62.45 -5.00 14.77
CA GLU A 230 -61.69 -4.01 15.56
C GLU A 230 -60.73 -4.76 16.47
N ARG A 231 -59.48 -4.33 16.48
CA ARG A 231 -58.40 -4.93 17.25
C ARG A 231 -57.76 -3.91 18.18
N ASP A 232 -57.94 -4.13 19.48
CA ASP A 232 -57.17 -3.44 20.51
C ASP A 232 -55.86 -4.20 20.74
N ASN A 233 -54.75 -3.47 20.86
CA ASN A 233 -53.45 -4.02 21.25
C ASN A 233 -52.80 -3.13 22.32
N VAL A 234 -52.33 -3.75 23.40
CA VAL A 234 -51.46 -3.12 24.40
C VAL A 234 -50.14 -3.87 24.45
N PHE A 235 -49.04 -3.17 24.16
CA PHE A 235 -47.68 -3.65 24.33
C PHE A 235 -46.99 -2.87 25.44
N SER A 236 -46.46 -3.56 26.44
CA SER A 236 -45.59 -2.95 27.45
C SER A 236 -44.21 -3.60 27.49
N THR A 237 -43.20 -2.82 27.85
CA THR A 237 -41.85 -3.32 28.13
C THR A 237 -41.27 -2.56 29.31
N PHE A 238 -41.01 -3.28 30.38
CA PHE A 238 -40.26 -2.80 31.54
C PHE A 238 -38.85 -3.39 31.51
N THR A 239 -37.85 -2.56 31.78
CA THR A 239 -36.44 -2.98 31.85
C THR A 239 -35.81 -2.37 33.09
N TYR A 240 -35.26 -3.23 33.94
CA TYR A 240 -34.47 -2.87 35.12
C TYR A 240 -33.05 -3.43 35.00
N THR A 241 -32.05 -2.55 34.95
CA THR A 241 -30.64 -2.93 35.00
C THR A 241 -30.14 -2.84 36.44
N PHE A 242 -29.50 -3.89 36.92
CA PHE A 242 -28.91 -3.96 38.25
C PHE A 242 -27.48 -3.35 38.23
N LYS A 243 -26.98 -2.93 39.40
CA LYS A 243 -25.64 -2.33 39.51
C LYS A 243 -24.49 -3.26 39.09
N ASN A 244 -24.72 -4.58 39.14
CA ASN A 244 -23.78 -5.62 38.70
C ASN A 244 -23.88 -5.93 37.19
N GLY A 245 -24.60 -5.13 36.40
CA GLY A 245 -24.78 -5.32 34.96
C GLY A 245 -25.83 -6.36 34.58
N HIS A 246 -26.43 -7.08 35.54
CA HIS A 246 -27.57 -7.96 35.25
C HIS A 246 -28.75 -7.12 34.74
N ALA A 247 -29.66 -7.73 33.98
CA ALA A 247 -30.87 -7.06 33.51
C ALA A 247 -32.11 -7.94 33.69
N LEU A 248 -33.19 -7.36 34.20
CA LEU A 248 -34.53 -7.94 34.17
C LEU A 248 -35.35 -7.19 33.12
N VAL A 249 -35.90 -7.90 32.16
CA VAL A 249 -36.83 -7.36 31.15
C VAL A 249 -38.15 -8.10 31.28
N SER A 250 -39.24 -7.35 31.47
CA SER A 250 -40.60 -7.85 31.39
C SER A 250 -41.26 -7.28 30.15
N ARG A 251 -41.88 -8.14 29.33
CA ARG A 251 -42.71 -7.75 28.19
C ARG A 251 -44.12 -8.28 28.40
N THR A 252 -45.11 -7.44 28.11
CA THR A 252 -46.52 -7.86 28.08
C THR A 252 -47.11 -7.48 26.74
N GLN A 253 -47.91 -8.37 26.18
CA GLN A 253 -48.78 -8.10 25.06
C GLN A 253 -50.18 -8.55 25.44
N TRP A 254 -51.16 -7.70 25.21
CA TRP A 254 -52.58 -8.03 25.26
C TRP A 254 -53.19 -7.63 23.91
N SER A 255 -53.90 -8.53 23.26
CA SER A 255 -54.63 -8.24 22.02
C SER A 255 -56.07 -8.72 22.18
N LYS A 256 -57.03 -7.87 21.83
CA LYS A 256 -58.46 -8.22 21.82
C LYS A 256 -59.05 -7.95 20.44
N TYR A 257 -59.82 -8.89 19.93
CA TYR A 257 -60.53 -8.78 18.67
C TYR A 257 -62.03 -8.71 18.98
N GLU A 258 -62.75 -7.74 18.41
CA GLU A 258 -64.13 -7.44 18.83
C GLU A 258 -65.13 -8.59 18.59
N GLN A 259 -64.86 -9.47 17.61
CA GLN A 259 -65.71 -10.63 17.30
C GLN A 259 -65.25 -11.95 17.96
N LYS A 260 -64.15 -11.96 18.73
CA LYS A 260 -63.68 -13.15 19.46
C LYS A 260 -63.85 -12.93 20.96
N GLU A 261 -64.44 -13.92 21.63
CA GLU A 261 -64.52 -13.91 23.10
C GLU A 261 -63.15 -14.12 23.77
N GLU A 262 -62.21 -14.76 23.07
CA GLU A 262 -60.85 -15.01 23.56
C GLU A 262 -59.94 -13.78 23.44
N GLU A 263 -59.31 -13.41 24.55
CA GLU A 263 -58.30 -12.34 24.62
C GLU A 263 -56.88 -12.92 24.62
N ASP A 264 -56.04 -12.50 23.66
CA ASP A 264 -54.64 -12.93 23.54
C ASP A 264 -53.77 -12.21 24.58
N PHE A 265 -53.53 -12.83 25.74
CA PHE A 265 -52.56 -12.33 26.72
C PHE A 265 -51.23 -13.11 26.67
N SER A 266 -50.11 -12.40 26.54
CA SER A 266 -48.76 -12.94 26.54
C SER A 266 -47.85 -12.16 27.50
N PHE A 267 -47.18 -12.88 28.40
CA PHE A 267 -46.23 -12.35 29.37
C PHE A 267 -44.88 -13.05 29.23
N LEU A 268 -43.79 -12.27 29.20
CA LEU A 268 -42.43 -12.78 29.14
C LEU A 268 -41.51 -12.02 30.11
N ALA A 269 -40.99 -12.72 31.12
CA ALA A 269 -39.91 -12.23 31.97
C ALA A 269 -38.58 -12.86 31.55
N MET A 270 -37.56 -12.04 31.30
CA MET A 270 -36.21 -12.44 30.93
C MET A 270 -35.22 -11.88 31.96
N TYR A 271 -34.33 -12.73 32.46
CA TYR A 271 -33.23 -12.32 33.34
C TYR A 271 -31.89 -12.62 32.66
N THR A 272 -31.09 -11.57 32.42
CA THR A 272 -29.80 -11.67 31.73
C THR A 272 -28.67 -11.48 32.73
N ILE A 273 -27.73 -12.44 32.74
CA ILE A 273 -26.50 -12.41 33.53
C ILE A 273 -25.32 -12.23 32.57
N PRO A 274 -24.59 -11.10 32.60
CA PRO A 274 -23.40 -10.90 31.76
C PRO A 274 -22.21 -11.70 32.32
N LEU A 275 -22.10 -12.97 31.91
CA LEU A 275 -20.96 -13.82 32.26
C LEU A 275 -19.68 -13.34 31.58
N THR A 276 -18.82 -12.65 32.32
CA THR A 276 -17.46 -12.31 31.87
C THR A 276 -16.55 -13.51 32.11
N ILE A 277 -16.43 -14.41 31.13
CA ILE A 277 -15.49 -15.52 31.19
C ILE A 277 -14.07 -14.96 30.99
N PRO A 278 -13.14 -15.09 31.96
CA PRO A 278 -11.79 -14.55 31.84
C PRO A 278 -10.96 -15.40 30.85
N VAL A 279 -10.92 -14.97 29.59
CA VAL A 279 -10.03 -15.55 28.59
C VAL A 279 -8.59 -15.11 28.84
N SER A 280 -7.73 -16.05 29.24
CA SER A 280 -6.30 -15.77 29.42
C SER A 280 -5.58 -15.65 28.08
N LYS A 281 -4.52 -14.82 28.01
CA LYS A 281 -3.65 -14.75 26.83
C LYS A 281 -3.04 -16.13 26.57
N LYS A 282 -3.05 -16.58 25.30
CA LYS A 282 -2.41 -17.83 24.89
C LYS A 282 -0.91 -17.78 25.20
N LYS A 283 -0.46 -18.53 26.21
CA LYS A 283 0.94 -18.55 26.70
C LYS A 283 1.98 -19.04 25.66
N SER A 284 1.59 -19.33 24.42
CA SER A 284 2.49 -19.72 23.32
C SER A 284 2.78 -18.58 22.33
N ILE A 285 2.26 -17.38 22.55
CA ILE A 285 2.52 -16.20 21.71
C ILE A 285 2.89 -14.99 22.58
N GLY A 286 3.91 -14.24 22.16
CA GLY A 286 4.31 -12.97 22.74
C GLY A 286 3.87 -11.79 21.86
N VAL A 287 3.92 -10.59 22.45
CA VAL A 287 3.66 -9.33 21.75
C VAL A 287 4.96 -8.53 21.69
N LEU A 288 5.33 -8.05 20.50
CA LEU A 288 6.33 -7.00 20.34
C LEU A 288 5.63 -5.71 19.94
N LYS A 289 5.95 -4.60 20.58
CA LYS A 289 5.44 -3.27 20.24
C LYS A 289 6.53 -2.22 20.40
N GLY A 290 6.28 -1.01 19.92
CA GLY A 290 7.20 0.10 20.09
C GLY A 290 6.82 1.32 19.29
N LYS A 291 7.71 2.32 19.31
CA LYS A 291 7.57 3.58 18.58
C LYS A 291 8.80 3.86 17.72
N VAL A 292 8.57 4.41 16.53
CA VAL A 292 9.62 5.02 15.71
C VAL A 292 9.46 6.54 15.77
N TYR A 293 10.54 7.24 16.09
CA TYR A 293 10.53 8.68 16.33
C TYR A 293 11.80 9.36 15.81
N ASP A 294 11.70 10.67 15.57
CA ASP A 294 12.80 11.53 15.14
C ASP A 294 13.62 11.95 16.38
N ASP A 295 14.82 11.40 16.57
CA ASP A 295 15.63 11.56 17.79
C ASP A 295 16.50 12.83 17.78
N GLU A 296 16.50 13.60 16.68
CA GLU A 296 17.21 14.89 16.61
C GLU A 296 16.48 16.01 17.35
N LYS A 297 15.15 15.88 17.47
CA LYS A 297 14.28 16.90 18.05
C LYS A 297 13.98 16.57 19.50
N ALA A 298 14.15 17.54 20.40
CA ALA A 298 13.89 17.37 21.83
C ALA A 298 12.48 16.86 22.20
N GLN A 299 11.48 17.06 21.32
CA GLN A 299 10.11 16.56 21.51
C GLN A 299 9.87 15.14 20.96
N ARG A 300 10.88 14.52 20.32
CA ARG A 300 10.85 13.19 19.70
C ARG A 300 9.56 12.91 18.91
N PRO A 301 9.26 13.71 17.87
CA PRO A 301 8.01 13.58 17.14
C PRO A 301 7.95 12.22 16.42
N PRO A 302 6.76 11.61 16.34
CA PRO A 302 6.60 10.28 15.77
C PRO A 302 6.82 10.26 14.25
N ILE A 303 7.32 9.14 13.74
CA ILE A 303 7.47 8.89 12.30
C ILE A 303 6.47 7.80 11.90
N SER A 304 5.47 8.20 11.11
CA SER A 304 4.43 7.29 10.60
C SER A 304 4.82 6.62 9.28
N LYS A 305 4.16 5.51 8.93
CA LYS A 305 4.37 4.73 7.69
C LYS A 305 5.74 4.06 7.53
N VAL A 306 6.57 4.06 8.57
CA VAL A 306 7.79 3.23 8.66
C VAL A 306 7.38 1.76 8.64
N ILE A 307 8.05 0.97 7.79
CA ILE A 307 7.88 -0.48 7.66
C ILE A 307 8.93 -1.17 8.52
N LEU A 308 8.49 -2.06 9.40
CA LEU A 308 9.33 -2.89 10.25
C LEU A 308 9.07 -4.37 9.96
N THR A 309 10.13 -5.17 9.92
CA THR A 309 10.03 -6.63 9.76
C THR A 309 10.69 -7.36 10.91
N ALA A 310 9.97 -8.30 11.51
CA ALA A 310 10.44 -9.21 12.55
C ALA A 310 10.42 -10.63 11.98
N ASN A 311 11.55 -11.04 11.40
CA ASN A 311 11.65 -12.20 10.50
C ASN A 311 10.64 -12.04 9.32
N GLU A 312 9.65 -12.92 9.20
CA GLU A 312 8.61 -12.87 8.16
C GLU A 312 7.46 -11.91 8.50
N ALA A 313 7.26 -11.57 9.77
CA ALA A 313 6.17 -10.71 10.19
C ALA A 313 6.47 -9.25 9.83
N THR A 314 5.50 -8.54 9.24
CA THR A 314 5.64 -7.12 8.86
C THR A 314 4.64 -6.26 9.65
N ALA A 315 5.09 -5.10 10.13
CA ALA A 315 4.26 -4.09 10.77
C ALA A 315 4.55 -2.71 10.18
N ILE A 316 3.55 -1.82 10.20
CA ILE A 316 3.67 -0.43 9.73
C ILE A 316 3.29 0.49 10.88
N THR A 317 4.08 1.55 11.10
CA THR A 317 3.80 2.54 12.15
C THR A 317 2.56 3.38 11.85
N ASN A 318 1.73 3.58 12.87
CA ASN A 318 0.55 4.45 12.81
C ASN A 318 0.94 5.96 12.81
N GLN A 319 -0.05 6.85 12.82
CA GLN A 319 0.18 8.31 12.87
C GLN A 319 0.94 8.78 14.12
N ASN A 320 0.89 8.01 15.21
CA ASN A 320 1.62 8.25 16.46
C ASN A 320 3.00 7.54 16.48
N GLY A 321 3.45 7.01 15.34
CA GLY A 321 4.73 6.32 15.20
C GLY A 321 4.76 4.92 15.81
N GLU A 322 3.61 4.39 16.26
CA GLU A 322 3.52 3.15 17.03
C GLU A 322 3.35 1.94 16.09
N PHE A 323 4.09 0.87 16.36
CA PHE A 323 3.96 -0.42 15.68
C PHE A 323 3.66 -1.55 16.67
N ILE A 324 3.06 -2.63 16.18
CA ILE A 324 2.77 -3.83 16.97
C ILE A 324 2.83 -5.10 16.10
N PHE A 325 3.48 -6.12 16.63
CA PHE A 325 3.39 -7.52 16.22
C PHE A 325 2.62 -8.28 17.31
N PRO A 326 1.31 -8.49 17.14
CA PRO A 326 0.43 -8.94 18.23
C PRO A 326 0.52 -10.45 18.54
N SER A 327 1.20 -11.23 17.70
CA SER A 327 1.17 -12.69 17.76
C SER A 327 2.48 -13.30 17.23
N LEU A 328 3.59 -12.99 17.87
CA LEU A 328 4.87 -13.67 17.60
C LEU A 328 4.93 -14.99 18.37
N LYS A 329 5.37 -16.08 17.75
CA LYS A 329 5.62 -17.36 18.43
C LYS A 329 6.82 -17.18 19.36
N SER A 330 6.97 -18.03 20.38
CA SER A 330 8.21 -18.02 21.18
C SER A 330 9.43 -18.32 20.31
N GLY A 331 10.51 -17.54 20.42
CA GLY A 331 11.73 -17.72 19.62
C GLY A 331 12.53 -16.43 19.43
N THR A 332 13.65 -16.52 18.70
CA THR A 332 14.52 -15.37 18.39
C THR A 332 14.04 -14.64 17.13
N TYR A 333 13.93 -13.32 17.22
CA TYR A 333 13.53 -12.44 16.13
C TYR A 333 14.59 -11.39 15.82
N TYR A 334 14.74 -11.11 14.52
CA TYR A 334 15.60 -10.08 13.97
C TYR A 334 14.73 -8.92 13.50
N LEU A 335 14.58 -7.88 14.32
CA LEU A 335 13.82 -6.69 13.97
C LEU A 335 14.64 -5.78 13.05
N ARG A 336 14.12 -5.55 11.85
CA ARG A 336 14.67 -4.66 10.82
C ARG A 336 13.70 -3.50 10.59
N VAL A 337 14.25 -2.40 10.10
CA VAL A 337 13.51 -1.25 9.60
C VAL A 337 13.87 -1.08 8.13
N ASP A 338 12.86 -0.90 7.29
CA ASP A 338 13.09 -0.63 5.87
C ASP A 338 13.62 0.80 5.68
N LYS A 339 14.85 0.94 5.18
CA LYS A 339 15.49 2.23 4.91
C LYS A 339 14.67 3.13 3.98
N SER A 340 13.94 2.55 3.02
CA SER A 340 13.09 3.33 2.09
C SER A 340 11.92 4.02 2.81
N SER A 341 11.49 3.49 3.96
CA SER A 341 10.32 3.94 4.71
C SER A 341 10.60 5.01 5.78
N ILE A 342 11.88 5.27 6.12
CA ILE A 342 12.28 6.26 7.15
C ILE A 342 12.65 7.64 6.57
N GLY A 343 12.71 7.77 5.25
CA GLY A 343 13.06 8.98 4.52
C GLY A 343 14.51 9.02 4.03
N LEU A 344 14.79 9.94 3.10
CA LEU A 344 16.13 10.12 2.51
C LEU A 344 17.14 10.60 3.58
N ASN A 345 18.40 10.16 3.43
CA ASN A 345 19.53 10.50 4.30
C ASN A 345 19.26 10.27 5.79
N ARG A 346 18.51 9.20 6.14
CA ARG A 346 18.15 8.85 7.51
C ARG A 346 18.57 7.44 7.87
N ILE A 347 18.96 7.26 9.13
CA ILE A 347 19.43 6.00 9.69
C ILE A 347 18.91 5.83 11.12
N ALA A 348 18.69 4.57 11.52
CA ALA A 348 18.36 4.26 12.91
C ALA A 348 19.57 4.52 13.83
N THR A 349 19.32 5.13 14.99
CA THR A 349 20.30 5.35 16.06
C THR A 349 20.88 4.01 16.54
N GLU A 350 20.05 2.97 16.57
CA GLU A 350 20.38 1.61 16.96
C GLU A 350 21.05 0.83 15.81
N LYS A 351 21.87 -0.16 16.19
CA LYS A 351 22.45 -1.13 15.26
C LYS A 351 21.36 -2.12 14.83
N LEU A 352 21.02 -2.14 13.54
CA LEU A 352 20.03 -3.05 12.96
C LEU A 352 20.74 -4.28 12.34
N PRO A 353 20.12 -5.48 12.36
CA PRO A 353 18.87 -5.80 13.03
C PRO A 353 18.99 -5.84 14.56
N ILE A 354 17.94 -5.47 15.27
CA ILE A 354 17.85 -5.68 16.73
C ILE A 354 17.46 -7.14 16.95
N ILE A 355 18.30 -7.89 17.66
CA ILE A 355 18.05 -9.30 18.02
C ILE A 355 17.30 -9.34 19.35
N MET A 356 16.21 -10.09 19.44
CA MET A 356 15.44 -10.27 20.67
C MET A 356 14.87 -11.69 20.82
N GLU A 357 14.77 -12.16 22.06
CA GLU A 357 14.08 -13.40 22.40
C GLU A 357 12.63 -13.07 22.79
N VAL A 358 11.65 -13.52 22.02
CA VAL A 358 10.22 -13.40 22.36
C VAL A 358 9.79 -14.63 23.16
N LYS A 359 9.20 -14.42 24.34
CA LYS A 359 8.59 -15.48 25.15
C LYS A 359 7.07 -15.37 25.14
N GLY A 360 6.41 -16.52 25.17
CA GLY A 360 4.95 -16.60 25.13
C GLY A 360 4.30 -16.01 26.39
N GLY A 361 3.31 -15.15 26.20
CA GLY A 361 2.64 -14.39 27.26
C GLY A 361 3.29 -13.04 27.60
N GLU A 362 4.55 -12.81 27.21
CA GLU A 362 5.26 -11.56 27.47
C GLU A 362 4.91 -10.44 26.49
N THR A 363 5.26 -9.21 26.84
CA THR A 363 5.11 -8.04 25.97
C THR A 363 6.40 -7.23 25.98
N ILE A 364 7.15 -7.33 24.90
CA ILE A 364 8.42 -6.63 24.69
C ILE A 364 8.11 -5.27 24.07
N THR A 365 8.77 -4.22 24.58
CA THR A 365 8.64 -2.85 24.07
C THR A 365 10.01 -2.36 23.62
N ILE A 366 10.15 -1.99 22.34
CA ILE A 366 11.40 -1.51 21.74
C ILE A 366 11.09 -0.28 20.90
N ASP A 367 11.56 0.87 21.34
CA ASP A 367 11.45 2.11 20.58
C ASP A 367 12.74 2.35 19.78
N ILE A 368 12.63 2.95 18.59
CA ILE A 368 13.71 3.11 17.61
C ILE A 368 13.84 4.59 17.27
N GLY A 369 15.01 5.17 17.55
CA GLY A 369 15.33 6.53 17.16
C GLY A 369 15.80 6.60 15.70
N ILE A 370 15.34 7.58 14.94
CA ILE A 370 15.82 7.89 13.58
C ILE A 370 16.52 9.25 13.61
N VAL A 371 17.69 9.31 12.99
CA VAL A 371 18.52 10.51 12.84
C VAL A 371 19.00 10.67 11.39
N THR A 372 19.40 11.87 11.02
CA THR A 372 20.05 12.16 9.73
C THR A 372 21.42 11.52 9.69
N SER A 373 21.74 10.82 8.60
CA SER A 373 23.04 10.20 8.42
C SER A 373 24.13 11.26 8.25
N CYS A 374 25.35 10.90 8.62
CA CYS A 374 26.54 11.74 8.54
C CYS A 374 27.44 11.27 7.38
N ARG A 375 28.50 12.03 7.09
CA ARG A 375 29.51 11.66 6.09
C ARG A 375 30.92 11.95 6.59
N ILE A 376 31.84 11.00 6.40
CA ILE A 376 33.29 11.27 6.48
C ILE A 376 33.87 11.14 5.09
N SER A 377 34.36 12.25 4.55
CA SER A 377 35.12 12.31 3.31
C SER A 377 36.57 12.65 3.60
N GLY A 378 37.46 12.55 2.61
CA GLY A 378 38.84 12.93 2.81
C GLY A 378 39.74 12.57 1.65
N ARG A 379 41.03 12.90 1.80
CA ARG A 379 42.07 12.59 0.80
C ARG A 379 43.38 12.18 1.46
N VAL A 380 43.93 11.05 1.02
CA VAL A 380 45.31 10.64 1.28
C VAL A 380 46.21 11.23 0.21
N ALA A 381 47.24 11.95 0.62
CA ALA A 381 48.12 12.71 -0.27
C ALA A 381 49.60 12.46 0.03
N VAL A 382 50.36 12.09 -1.01
CA VAL A 382 51.82 12.00 -0.99
C VAL A 382 52.43 13.36 -1.27
N PHE A 383 53.47 13.69 -0.51
CA PHE A 383 54.29 14.88 -0.70
C PHE A 383 55.74 14.47 -0.98
N ALA A 384 56.45 15.26 -1.78
CA ALA A 384 57.83 14.98 -2.19
C ALA A 384 58.83 15.94 -1.53
N ALA A 385 60.03 15.43 -1.22
CA ALA A 385 61.17 16.22 -0.76
C ALA A 385 61.74 17.04 -1.91
N GLY A 386 62.16 18.28 -1.62
CA GLY A 386 62.60 19.23 -2.63
C GLY A 386 64.03 19.04 -3.11
N SER A 387 64.22 19.04 -4.44
CA SER A 387 65.40 19.59 -5.09
C SER A 387 64.97 20.67 -6.10
N VAL A 388 65.90 21.56 -6.43
CA VAL A 388 65.65 22.75 -7.26
C VAL A 388 65.55 22.37 -8.73
N GLU A 389 64.47 22.77 -9.40
CA GLU A 389 64.58 23.65 -10.58
C GLU A 389 63.28 24.44 -10.84
N ASN A 390 63.36 25.36 -11.81
CA ASN A 390 62.59 26.61 -11.83
C ASN A 390 61.22 26.56 -12.53
N PHE A 391 60.43 27.59 -12.23
CA PHE A 391 59.05 27.82 -12.68
C PHE A 391 58.93 28.28 -14.14
N GLY A 392 57.77 27.94 -14.75
CA GLY A 392 57.22 28.55 -15.96
C GLY A 392 55.69 28.45 -15.94
N ASP A 393 55.03 29.55 -15.60
CA ASP A 393 53.62 29.69 -15.17
C ASP A 393 53.22 31.14 -15.60
N GLN A 394 52.00 31.54 -16.00
CA GLN A 394 50.64 31.07 -15.71
C GLN A 394 49.65 31.26 -16.91
N ASP A 395 48.42 30.77 -16.70
CA ASP A 395 47.14 31.42 -17.04
C ASP A 395 46.34 31.18 -18.36
N THR A 396 45.18 30.54 -18.14
CA THR A 396 43.80 30.86 -18.58
C THR A 396 43.45 31.48 -19.96
N SER A 397 42.70 30.68 -20.75
CA SER A 397 41.27 30.89 -21.16
C SER A 397 40.85 31.13 -22.63
N ILE A 398 39.59 30.69 -22.90
CA ILE A 398 38.61 31.03 -23.97
C ILE A 398 38.59 30.25 -25.32
N ILE A 399 37.86 29.13 -25.27
CA ILE A 399 36.82 28.52 -26.16
C ILE A 399 36.51 29.10 -27.57
N PHE A 400 36.20 28.15 -28.49
CA PHE A 400 35.31 28.15 -29.69
C PHE A 400 36.02 28.04 -31.06
N GLY A 401 35.79 27.02 -31.90
CA GLY A 401 35.02 25.76 -31.69
C GLY A 401 34.76 24.94 -32.97
N LYS A 402 34.06 23.79 -32.80
CA LYS A 402 33.47 22.88 -33.82
C LYS A 402 34.44 22.06 -34.72
N THR A 403 34.22 20.78 -35.06
CA THR A 403 33.47 19.58 -34.55
C THR A 403 33.77 18.46 -35.59
N ALA A 404 33.76 17.14 -35.36
CA ALA A 404 33.68 16.27 -34.18
C ALA A 404 34.19 14.86 -34.59
N SER A 405 34.77 14.08 -33.67
CA SER A 405 35.02 12.63 -33.81
C SER A 405 35.30 12.03 -32.41
N PRO A 406 34.87 10.79 -32.08
CA PRO A 406 34.56 10.45 -30.69
C PRO A 406 35.74 9.87 -29.90
N GLN A 407 36.33 10.67 -29.01
CA GLN A 407 37.15 10.18 -27.88
C GLN A 407 36.77 10.77 -26.52
N ASP A 408 35.83 11.71 -26.47
CA ASP A 408 35.14 12.14 -25.23
C ASP A 408 33.75 11.49 -25.16
N MET A 409 33.63 10.32 -24.53
CA MET A 409 32.49 9.84 -23.72
C MET A 409 32.77 8.42 -23.18
N GLU A 410 32.40 8.18 -21.91
CA GLU A 410 32.47 6.91 -21.16
C GLU A 410 33.90 6.32 -20.97
N LYS A 411 34.47 6.10 -19.77
CA LYS A 411 34.03 6.09 -18.37
C LYS A 411 32.78 5.24 -18.05
N ILE A 412 32.88 4.53 -16.92
CA ILE A 412 31.89 3.65 -16.29
C ILE A 412 31.96 2.17 -16.77
N PHE A 413 31.91 1.28 -15.76
CA PHE A 413 31.63 -0.17 -15.74
C PHE A 413 32.77 -1.23 -15.68
N TYR A 414 32.63 -2.02 -14.59
CA TYR A 414 33.33 -3.23 -14.14
C TYR A 414 34.70 -3.12 -13.43
N PRO A 415 34.97 -4.01 -12.43
CA PRO A 415 36.01 -3.82 -11.44
C PRO A 415 37.40 -4.26 -11.92
N GLU A 416 38.41 -3.79 -11.21
CA GLU A 416 39.81 -4.12 -11.46
C GLU A 416 40.09 -5.64 -11.48
N ARG A 417 41.10 -6.03 -12.26
CA ARG A 417 41.59 -7.41 -12.51
C ARG A 417 42.07 -8.20 -11.26
N LYS A 418 41.71 -7.80 -10.04
CA LYS A 418 42.23 -8.33 -8.76
C LYS A 418 41.18 -8.83 -7.77
N GLN A 419 39.89 -8.89 -8.15
CA GLN A 419 38.87 -9.54 -7.33
C GLN A 419 38.69 -11.01 -7.73
N PRO A 420 38.57 -11.95 -6.77
CA PRO A 420 38.21 -13.33 -7.09
C PRO A 420 36.80 -13.37 -7.70
N ALA A 421 36.67 -14.09 -8.81
CA ALA A 421 35.42 -14.33 -9.52
C ALA A 421 35.22 -15.84 -9.69
N LEU A 422 33.98 -16.30 -9.57
CA LEU A 422 33.61 -17.69 -9.75
C LEU A 422 33.03 -17.86 -11.16
N SER A 423 33.60 -18.77 -11.94
CA SER A 423 33.04 -19.18 -13.25
C SER A 423 32.18 -20.42 -13.05
N ILE A 424 30.87 -20.31 -13.27
CA ILE A 424 29.92 -21.43 -13.21
C ILE A 424 29.58 -21.85 -14.64
N LYS A 425 29.68 -23.14 -14.94
CA LYS A 425 29.20 -23.69 -16.21
C LYS A 425 27.67 -23.70 -16.21
N LEU A 426 27.05 -23.00 -17.16
CA LEU A 426 25.60 -23.00 -17.35
C LEU A 426 25.16 -24.17 -18.22
N LEU A 427 25.75 -24.31 -19.42
CA LEU A 427 25.43 -25.38 -20.36
C LEU A 427 26.60 -25.67 -21.32
N LYS A 428 26.54 -26.81 -22.00
CA LYS A 428 27.37 -27.13 -23.17
C LYS A 428 26.48 -27.79 -24.23
N THR A 429 26.34 -27.21 -25.42
CA THR A 429 25.41 -27.68 -26.47
C THR A 429 25.99 -27.50 -27.88
N LYS A 430 25.48 -28.25 -28.85
CA LYS A 430 25.73 -28.02 -30.30
C LYS A 430 24.60 -27.27 -30.99
N GLU A 431 23.48 -27.07 -30.29
CA GLU A 431 22.33 -26.32 -30.79
C GLU A 431 22.60 -24.81 -30.67
N ALA A 432 21.84 -24.01 -31.42
CA ALA A 432 21.87 -22.56 -31.28
C ALA A 432 21.45 -22.14 -29.86
N ILE A 433 22.06 -21.09 -29.33
CA ILE A 433 21.65 -20.47 -28.06
C ILE A 433 21.29 -19.01 -28.30
N SER A 434 20.25 -18.52 -27.62
CA SER A 434 19.83 -17.13 -27.69
C SER A 434 20.20 -16.38 -26.42
N VAL A 435 20.73 -15.18 -26.58
CA VAL A 435 21.12 -14.31 -25.46
C VAL A 435 20.42 -12.97 -25.63
N SER A 436 19.56 -12.61 -24.67
CA SER A 436 18.80 -11.37 -24.69
C SER A 436 19.15 -10.46 -23.50
N PRO A 437 19.25 -9.14 -23.72
CA PRO A 437 19.48 -8.19 -22.64
C PRO A 437 18.17 -7.81 -21.94
N ASP A 438 18.23 -7.55 -20.64
CA ASP A 438 17.16 -6.86 -19.90
C ASP A 438 17.01 -5.38 -20.34
N VAL A 439 18.12 -4.74 -20.75
CA VAL A 439 18.12 -3.36 -21.30
C VAL A 439 19.06 -3.25 -22.50
N SER A 440 20.36 -3.53 -22.30
CA SER A 440 21.36 -3.70 -23.37
C SER A 440 22.58 -4.42 -22.82
N PHE A 441 23.39 -5.02 -23.71
CA PHE A 441 24.71 -5.54 -23.38
C PHE A 441 25.80 -5.03 -24.33
N GLU A 442 27.02 -5.00 -23.83
CA GLU A 442 28.25 -4.93 -24.62
C GLU A 442 28.73 -6.36 -24.93
N MET A 443 28.90 -6.69 -26.21
CA MET A 443 29.51 -7.92 -26.68
C MET A 443 30.98 -7.68 -26.97
N ARG A 444 31.87 -8.47 -26.37
CA ARG A 444 33.30 -8.49 -26.67
C ARG A 444 33.61 -9.80 -27.39
N CYS A 445 33.82 -9.73 -28.70
CA CYS A 445 34.14 -10.86 -29.55
C CYS A 445 35.66 -10.98 -29.68
N PHE A 446 36.17 -12.21 -29.57
CA PHE A 446 37.60 -12.52 -29.60
C PHE A 446 37.91 -13.56 -30.69
N GLU A 447 38.87 -13.21 -31.54
CA GLU A 447 39.47 -14.07 -32.57
C GLU A 447 40.99 -14.00 -32.34
N GLY A 448 41.55 -14.98 -31.63
CA GLY A 448 42.93 -14.96 -31.15
C GLY A 448 43.23 -13.75 -30.26
N SER A 449 44.07 -12.84 -30.77
CA SER A 449 44.43 -11.59 -30.08
C SER A 449 43.59 -10.38 -30.46
N GLU A 450 42.78 -10.49 -31.52
CA GLU A 450 41.86 -9.41 -31.91
C GLU A 450 40.66 -9.35 -30.96
N LYS A 451 40.18 -8.13 -30.70
CA LYS A 451 39.00 -7.86 -29.89
C LYS A 451 38.11 -6.86 -30.62
N ARG A 452 36.92 -7.29 -31.01
CA ARG A 452 35.87 -6.44 -31.57
C ARG A 452 34.78 -6.22 -30.53
N VAL A 453 34.17 -5.04 -30.53
CA VAL A 453 33.18 -4.63 -29.51
C VAL A 453 31.91 -4.14 -30.18
N TYR A 454 30.80 -4.76 -29.83
CA TYR A 454 29.47 -4.46 -30.34
C TYR A 454 28.53 -4.15 -29.17
N PHE A 455 27.42 -3.46 -29.44
CA PHE A 455 26.38 -3.18 -28.45
C PHE A 455 25.03 -3.59 -29.04
N SER A 456 24.22 -4.32 -28.27
CA SER A 456 22.86 -4.68 -28.67
C SER A 456 21.86 -4.45 -27.54
N GLY A 457 20.67 -3.98 -27.92
CA GLY A 457 19.45 -4.00 -27.11
C GLY A 457 18.43 -5.03 -27.61
N LYS A 458 18.77 -5.82 -28.63
CA LYS A 458 17.99 -6.96 -29.15
C LYS A 458 18.63 -8.28 -28.73
N GLU A 459 17.84 -9.35 -28.82
CA GLU A 459 18.33 -10.74 -28.75
C GLU A 459 19.39 -11.01 -29.84
N VAL A 460 20.41 -11.80 -29.48
CA VAL A 460 21.49 -12.26 -30.35
C VAL A 460 21.52 -13.78 -30.31
N LEU A 461 21.57 -14.39 -31.49
CA LEU A 461 21.66 -15.83 -31.69
C LEU A 461 23.12 -16.22 -31.89
N LEU A 462 23.51 -17.36 -31.29
CA LEU A 462 24.86 -17.90 -31.35
C LEU A 462 24.79 -19.33 -31.87
N GLU A 463 25.50 -19.59 -32.97
CA GLU A 463 25.59 -20.91 -33.59
C GLU A 463 27.02 -21.45 -33.60
N ALA A 464 27.18 -22.76 -33.45
CA ALA A 464 28.46 -23.44 -33.58
C ALA A 464 28.74 -23.80 -35.05
N SER A 465 29.79 -23.22 -35.63
CA SER A 465 30.34 -23.57 -36.95
C SER A 465 31.66 -24.33 -36.77
N PRO A 466 32.10 -25.18 -37.73
CA PRO A 466 33.44 -25.79 -37.68
C PRO A 466 34.60 -24.80 -37.56
N GLU A 467 34.38 -23.52 -37.90
CA GLU A 467 35.39 -22.45 -37.85
C GLU A 467 35.24 -21.51 -36.63
N GLY A 468 34.27 -21.72 -35.73
CA GLY A 468 34.05 -20.90 -34.53
C GLY A 468 32.57 -20.60 -34.25
N ILE A 469 32.30 -19.59 -33.41
CA ILE A 469 30.94 -19.10 -33.16
C ILE A 469 30.54 -18.11 -34.27
N ILE A 470 29.31 -18.24 -34.75
CA ILE A 470 28.63 -17.26 -35.60
C ILE A 470 27.64 -16.47 -34.74
N LEU A 471 27.60 -15.15 -34.90
CA LEU A 471 26.59 -14.27 -34.32
C LEU A 471 25.65 -13.75 -35.39
N SER A 472 24.36 -13.97 -35.16
CA SER A 472 23.26 -13.34 -35.90
C SER A 472 22.39 -12.52 -34.95
N ASP A 473 21.69 -11.52 -35.50
CA ASP A 473 20.63 -10.85 -34.76
C ASP A 473 19.37 -11.72 -34.70
N GLY A 474 18.34 -11.28 -33.97
CA GLY A 474 17.07 -12.00 -33.84
C GLY A 474 16.24 -12.14 -35.14
N GLU A 475 16.73 -11.64 -36.28
CA GLU A 475 16.13 -11.82 -37.61
C GLU A 475 17.01 -12.72 -38.52
N GLU A 476 17.97 -13.44 -37.92
CA GLU A 476 18.97 -14.34 -38.54
C GLU A 476 20.02 -13.65 -39.44
N GLU A 477 20.13 -12.30 -39.45
CA GLU A 477 21.19 -11.61 -40.19
C GLU A 477 22.54 -11.75 -39.48
N LYS A 478 23.51 -12.40 -40.14
CA LYS A 478 24.85 -12.66 -39.60
C LYS A 478 25.72 -11.40 -39.66
N PHE A 479 26.28 -11.00 -38.52
CA PHE A 479 27.10 -9.79 -38.42
C PHE A 479 28.54 -10.01 -37.93
N GLU A 480 28.86 -11.19 -37.38
CA GLU A 480 30.23 -11.59 -37.03
C GLU A 480 30.38 -13.12 -37.06
N GLU A 481 31.51 -13.61 -37.52
CA GLU A 481 31.81 -15.05 -37.65
C GLU A 481 33.22 -15.39 -37.14
N LYS A 482 33.54 -16.69 -37.03
CA LYS A 482 34.87 -17.22 -36.63
C LYS A 482 35.34 -16.82 -35.22
N ILE A 483 34.40 -16.49 -34.35
CA ILE A 483 34.71 -16.06 -33.00
C ILE A 483 35.11 -17.27 -32.15
N GLU A 484 36.25 -17.23 -31.46
CA GLU A 484 36.65 -18.30 -30.52
C GLU A 484 35.94 -18.16 -29.18
N ARG A 485 35.68 -16.92 -28.78
CA ARG A 485 34.96 -16.56 -27.55
C ARG A 485 34.22 -15.23 -27.69
N VAL A 486 33.01 -15.16 -27.15
CA VAL A 486 32.28 -13.91 -26.94
C VAL A 486 31.95 -13.72 -25.46
N VAL A 487 32.02 -12.48 -24.98
CA VAL A 487 31.66 -12.09 -23.61
C VAL A 487 30.56 -11.04 -23.64
N PHE A 488 29.39 -11.34 -23.05
CA PHE A 488 28.26 -10.43 -22.91
C PHE A 488 28.31 -9.77 -21.54
N ILE A 489 28.34 -8.44 -21.55
CA ILE A 489 28.42 -7.60 -20.36
C ILE A 489 27.15 -6.72 -20.34
N PRO A 490 26.13 -7.04 -19.53
CA PRO A 490 24.94 -6.20 -19.42
C PRO A 490 25.30 -4.79 -18.92
N LYS A 491 24.63 -3.75 -19.43
CA LYS A 491 24.84 -2.35 -19.00
C LYS A 491 23.83 -1.87 -17.93
N ASN A 492 23.04 -2.76 -17.33
CA ASN A 492 22.10 -2.46 -16.24
C ASN A 492 22.75 -2.61 -14.84
N GLU A 493 22.27 -1.87 -13.84
CA GLU A 493 22.83 -1.93 -12.46
C GLU A 493 22.75 -3.33 -11.80
N GLY A 494 21.82 -4.17 -12.27
CA GLY A 494 21.64 -5.54 -11.80
C GLY A 494 22.53 -6.58 -12.48
N PHE A 495 23.20 -6.22 -13.58
CA PHE A 495 23.97 -7.12 -14.45
C PHE A 495 23.21 -8.40 -14.83
N CYS A 496 21.99 -8.25 -15.34
CA CYS A 496 21.12 -9.36 -15.70
C CYS A 496 21.08 -9.59 -17.22
N PHE A 497 21.08 -10.85 -17.65
CA PHE A 497 20.88 -11.30 -19.03
C PHE A 497 19.98 -12.53 -19.04
N SER A 498 19.27 -12.80 -20.15
CA SER A 498 18.58 -14.06 -20.37
C SER A 498 19.39 -14.94 -21.32
N LEU A 499 19.45 -16.25 -21.05
CA LEU A 499 20.05 -17.27 -21.91
C LEU A 499 18.99 -18.34 -22.17
N ASN A 500 18.62 -18.55 -23.43
CA ASN A 500 17.53 -19.42 -23.86
C ASN A 500 16.20 -19.15 -23.10
N GLY A 501 15.91 -17.88 -22.81
CA GLY A 501 14.71 -17.44 -22.08
C GLY A 501 14.73 -17.68 -20.57
N LYS A 502 15.87 -18.07 -19.98
CA LYS A 502 16.07 -18.15 -18.53
C LYS A 502 17.01 -17.04 -18.06
N ASP A 503 16.60 -16.31 -17.03
CA ASP A 503 17.34 -15.15 -16.52
C ASP A 503 18.47 -15.54 -15.57
N TYR A 504 19.62 -14.91 -15.77
CA TYR A 504 20.87 -15.07 -15.02
C TYR A 504 21.42 -13.70 -14.61
N ARG A 505 22.23 -13.69 -13.55
CA ARG A 505 22.96 -12.49 -13.11
C ARG A 505 24.46 -12.72 -13.25
N GLY A 506 25.18 -11.78 -13.84
CA GLY A 506 26.64 -11.83 -13.99
C GLY A 506 27.11 -11.40 -15.38
N ILE A 507 28.25 -11.94 -15.80
CA ILE A 507 28.81 -11.76 -17.15
C ILE A 507 28.81 -13.13 -17.83
N LEU A 508 28.14 -13.26 -18.98
CA LEU A 508 28.17 -14.48 -19.77
C LEU A 508 29.44 -14.52 -20.63
N GLU A 509 30.18 -15.62 -20.56
CA GLU A 509 31.31 -15.95 -21.44
C GLU A 509 30.94 -17.23 -22.21
N VAL A 510 30.81 -17.14 -23.53
CA VAL A 510 30.57 -18.29 -24.41
C VAL A 510 31.85 -18.59 -25.17
N ILE A 511 32.30 -19.84 -25.12
CA ILE A 511 33.55 -20.31 -25.70
C ILE A 511 33.25 -21.44 -26.69
N PHE A 512 33.89 -21.41 -27.86
CA PHE A 512 33.83 -22.51 -28.82
C PHE A 512 34.73 -23.68 -28.39
N ALA A 513 34.16 -24.86 -28.23
CA ALA A 513 34.90 -26.09 -27.99
C ALA A 513 35.18 -26.79 -29.33
N ALA A 514 36.37 -26.55 -29.89
CA ALA A 514 36.78 -27.07 -31.20
C ALA A 514 36.78 -28.62 -31.27
N GLU A 515 37.06 -29.32 -30.16
CA GLU A 515 37.12 -30.79 -30.09
C GLU A 515 35.82 -31.49 -30.49
N ASP A 516 34.66 -30.89 -30.19
CA ASP A 516 33.34 -31.44 -30.51
C ASP A 516 32.41 -30.45 -31.24
N SER A 517 32.92 -29.29 -31.67
CA SER A 517 32.16 -28.23 -32.34
C SER A 517 30.90 -27.84 -31.57
N SER A 518 31.08 -27.39 -30.33
CA SER A 518 29.99 -27.04 -29.42
C SER A 518 30.24 -25.72 -28.68
N LEU A 519 29.17 -25.09 -28.20
CA LEU A 519 29.21 -23.88 -27.39
C LEU A 519 29.24 -24.25 -25.91
N LEU A 520 30.23 -23.73 -25.17
CA LEU A 520 30.31 -23.80 -23.71
C LEU A 520 29.95 -22.44 -23.12
N ALA A 521 28.83 -22.36 -22.41
CA ALA A 521 28.36 -21.14 -21.75
C ALA A 521 28.76 -21.13 -20.27
N LEU A 522 29.49 -20.10 -19.84
CA LEU A 522 29.96 -19.88 -18.48
C LEU A 522 29.42 -18.56 -17.93
N ASN A 523 28.82 -18.56 -16.74
CA ASN A 523 28.50 -17.33 -16.00
C ASN A 523 29.66 -16.96 -15.08
N ARG A 524 30.20 -15.74 -15.20
CA ARG A 524 31.17 -15.19 -14.26
C ARG A 524 30.47 -14.31 -13.23
N LEU A 525 30.50 -14.76 -11.98
CA LEU A 525 29.95 -14.08 -10.81
C LEU A 525 31.06 -13.50 -9.93
N SER A 526 30.81 -12.33 -9.33
CA SER A 526 31.65 -11.86 -8.22
C SER A 526 31.41 -12.73 -6.98
N VAL A 527 32.43 -12.95 -6.15
CA VAL A 527 32.27 -13.66 -4.87
C VAL A 527 31.20 -13.00 -3.98
N LYS A 528 31.05 -11.67 -4.08
CA LYS A 528 30.05 -10.88 -3.34
C LYS A 528 28.61 -11.11 -3.82
N ASP A 529 28.40 -11.49 -5.08
CA ASP A 529 27.09 -11.83 -5.63
C ASP A 529 26.75 -13.30 -5.42
N CYS A 530 27.74 -14.19 -5.49
CA CYS A 530 27.59 -15.59 -5.09
C CYS A 530 27.09 -15.72 -3.63
N GLN A 531 27.59 -14.87 -2.73
CA GLN A 531 27.14 -14.79 -1.33
C GLN A 531 25.72 -14.21 -1.13
N LYS A 532 25.10 -13.57 -2.14
CA LYS A 532 23.71 -13.06 -2.05
C LYS A 532 22.64 -14.14 -2.27
N GLY A 533 23.04 -15.41 -2.48
CA GLY A 533 22.10 -16.53 -2.57
C GLY A 533 21.54 -16.79 -3.97
N VAL A 534 22.28 -16.47 -5.03
CA VAL A 534 21.87 -16.71 -6.44
C VAL A 534 22.07 -18.18 -6.86
N VAL A 535 22.95 -18.92 -6.16
CA VAL A 535 23.35 -20.30 -6.51
C VAL A 535 22.21 -21.35 -6.58
N PRO A 536 21.05 -21.26 -5.89
CA PRO A 536 20.00 -22.29 -5.98
C PRO A 536 19.26 -22.38 -7.33
N PHE A 537 19.39 -21.38 -8.22
CA PHE A 537 18.61 -21.31 -9.47
C PHE A 537 19.43 -21.56 -10.75
N GLU A 538 20.76 -21.51 -10.69
CA GLU A 538 21.63 -21.51 -11.88
C GLU A 538 22.20 -22.89 -12.27
N THR A 539 22.10 -23.92 -11.41
CA THR A 539 22.55 -25.29 -11.72
C THR A 539 21.40 -26.28 -11.85
N GLU A 540 21.23 -26.88 -13.03
CA GLU A 540 20.35 -28.03 -13.20
C GLU A 540 20.96 -29.30 -12.57
N ASN A 541 20.36 -29.72 -11.46
CA ASN A 541 20.17 -31.13 -11.11
C ASN A 541 21.44 -32.01 -10.94
N GLN A 542 22.42 -31.58 -10.14
CA GLN A 542 23.50 -32.45 -9.61
C GLN A 542 23.61 -32.34 -8.07
N GLY A 543 24.06 -33.44 -7.43
CA GLY A 543 23.73 -33.78 -6.04
C GLY A 543 24.41 -32.96 -4.93
N LEU A 544 23.84 -33.04 -3.72
CA LEU A 544 24.19 -32.21 -2.55
C LEU A 544 25.68 -32.13 -2.16
N SER A 545 26.51 -33.13 -2.50
CA SER A 545 27.90 -33.19 -2.03
C SER A 545 28.85 -32.20 -2.73
N GLU A 546 28.65 -31.90 -4.02
CA GLU A 546 29.51 -30.94 -4.74
C GLU A 546 29.19 -29.48 -4.34
N PHE A 547 27.95 -29.22 -3.93
CA PHE A 547 27.52 -27.90 -3.43
C PHE A 547 28.21 -27.52 -2.12
N GLU A 548 28.45 -28.48 -1.21
CA GLU A 548 29.27 -28.24 -0.01
C GLU A 548 30.76 -28.11 -0.35
N ALA A 549 31.27 -28.84 -1.33
CA ALA A 549 32.66 -28.70 -1.79
C ALA A 549 32.95 -27.30 -2.40
N LEU A 550 32.03 -26.77 -3.21
CA LEU A 550 32.13 -25.40 -3.77
C LEU A 550 32.05 -24.31 -2.68
N LYS A 551 31.17 -24.48 -1.68
CA LYS A 551 31.14 -23.61 -0.50
C LYS A 551 32.43 -23.71 0.32
N ALA A 552 32.96 -24.92 0.50
CA ALA A 552 34.23 -25.13 1.21
C ALA A 552 35.38 -24.43 0.50
N GLN A 553 35.55 -24.61 -0.82
CA GLN A 553 36.60 -23.92 -1.59
C GLN A 553 36.50 -22.39 -1.53
N ALA A 554 35.28 -21.83 -1.60
CA ALA A 554 35.05 -20.39 -1.45
C ALA A 554 35.40 -19.87 -0.04
N VAL A 555 35.33 -20.72 0.99
CA VAL A 555 35.79 -20.40 2.36
C VAL A 555 37.31 -20.58 2.47
N THR A 556 37.89 -21.67 1.96
CA THR A 556 39.34 -21.96 2.03
C THR A 556 40.18 -20.88 1.34
N ALA A 557 39.71 -20.35 0.21
CA ALA A 557 40.37 -19.24 -0.50
C ALA A 557 40.44 -17.93 0.33
N SER A 558 39.74 -17.85 1.47
CA SER A 558 39.76 -16.69 2.37
C SER A 558 40.61 -16.88 3.64
N SER A 559 41.16 -18.07 3.90
CA SER A 559 41.53 -18.48 5.28
C SER A 559 42.93 -19.03 5.51
N GLU A 560 43.85 -19.06 4.54
CA GLU A 560 45.25 -19.43 4.79
C GLU A 560 46.18 -18.22 4.92
N SER A 561 47.13 -18.32 5.85
CA SER A 561 48.04 -17.24 6.26
C SER A 561 49.44 -17.81 6.52
N LEU A 562 50.48 -17.00 6.30
CA LEU A 562 51.83 -17.33 6.75
C LEU A 562 52.56 -16.11 7.33
N PHE A 563 53.19 -16.35 8.48
CA PHE A 563 53.98 -15.40 9.27
C PHE A 563 55.46 -15.37 8.83
N LEU A 564 56.18 -14.29 9.16
CA LEU A 564 57.51 -14.35 9.79
C LEU A 564 57.88 -13.00 10.43
N ILE A 565 58.76 -13.01 11.45
CA ILE A 565 59.00 -11.92 12.42
C ILE A 565 60.45 -11.41 12.33
N GLY A 566 60.69 -10.10 12.58
CA GLY A 566 62.03 -9.53 12.79
C GLY A 566 62.00 -8.17 13.54
N PRO A 567 62.88 -7.89 14.52
CA PRO A 567 62.76 -6.72 15.43
C PRO A 567 63.68 -5.52 15.10
N GLY A 568 63.31 -4.31 15.53
CA GLY A 568 64.14 -3.08 15.44
C GLY A 568 63.59 -1.90 16.29
N LYS A 569 64.44 -0.98 16.75
CA LYS A 569 64.14 0.06 17.77
C LYS A 569 63.83 1.48 17.24
N LYS A 570 63.39 2.33 18.18
CA LYS A 570 62.82 3.71 18.14
C LYS A 570 63.67 4.88 17.59
N GLU A 571 62.97 6.04 17.46
CA GLU A 571 63.41 7.46 17.43
C GLU A 571 63.96 7.98 16.08
N GLY A 572 63.68 9.21 15.60
CA GLY A 572 62.77 10.30 16.05
C GLY A 572 62.99 11.62 15.24
N ILE A 573 62.20 12.69 15.50
CA ILE A 573 62.38 14.12 15.09
C ILE A 573 61.71 14.56 13.75
N GLU A 574 61.62 15.88 13.53
CA GLU A 574 60.45 16.66 13.06
C GLU A 574 60.40 17.16 11.59
N LYS A 575 59.31 17.88 11.30
CA LYS A 575 58.91 18.64 10.10
C LYS A 575 59.92 19.78 9.74
N ASP A 576 59.86 20.44 8.58
CA ASP A 576 58.80 20.64 7.58
C ASP A 576 59.46 21.07 6.25
N ASP A 577 59.10 20.49 5.08
CA ASP A 577 59.34 21.10 3.75
C ASP A 577 58.80 20.22 2.60
N LEU A 578 57.63 20.55 2.04
CA LEU A 578 56.88 19.64 1.17
C LEU A 578 56.06 20.35 0.08
N ARG A 579 56.35 20.06 -1.21
CA ARG A 579 55.68 20.65 -2.39
C ARG A 579 54.33 19.97 -2.72
N LYS A 580 53.57 20.58 -3.65
CA LYS A 580 52.14 20.30 -3.97
C LYS A 580 51.75 18.79 -3.90
N PRO A 581 50.69 18.43 -3.16
CA PRO A 581 50.30 17.04 -2.91
C PRO A 581 49.79 16.30 -4.15
N ARG A 582 50.21 15.04 -4.30
CA ARG A 582 49.64 14.06 -5.25
C ARG A 582 48.76 13.06 -4.49
N GLY A 583 47.55 12.79 -4.99
CA GLY A 583 46.66 11.79 -4.36
C GLY A 583 47.25 10.38 -4.37
N LEU A 584 47.07 9.64 -3.27
CA LEU A 584 47.49 8.24 -3.16
C LEU A 584 46.30 7.29 -3.29
N ALA A 585 46.19 6.60 -4.42
CA ALA A 585 45.15 5.62 -4.69
C ALA A 585 45.39 4.28 -3.96
N ASN A 586 44.34 3.47 -3.87
CA ASN A 586 44.36 2.10 -3.34
C ASN A 586 44.88 1.95 -1.89
N THR A 587 44.87 3.03 -1.10
CA THR A 587 45.18 2.98 0.33
C THR A 587 43.94 2.56 1.11
N LEU A 588 44.07 1.56 1.98
CA LEU A 588 42.98 1.12 2.85
C LEU A 588 42.71 2.12 3.99
N VAL A 589 41.50 2.65 4.00
CA VAL A 589 40.94 3.47 5.09
C VAL A 589 39.87 2.67 5.80
N GLU A 590 39.92 2.64 7.14
CA GLU A 590 38.90 2.07 8.02
C GLU A 590 38.30 3.18 8.89
N ILE A 591 36.98 3.18 9.08
CA ILE A 591 36.34 3.90 10.19
C ILE A 591 35.66 2.92 11.14
N THR A 592 35.89 3.10 12.44
CA THR A 592 35.42 2.19 13.49
C THR A 592 34.74 2.95 14.62
N LYS A 593 33.55 2.50 15.03
CA LYS A 593 32.76 3.03 16.15
C LYS A 593 32.09 1.87 16.90
N LYS A 594 32.59 1.56 18.11
CA LYS A 594 32.18 0.38 18.90
C LYS A 594 32.34 -0.91 18.08
N GLU A 595 31.23 -1.53 17.66
CA GLU A 595 31.17 -2.74 16.83
C GLU A 595 30.86 -2.46 15.34
N GLU A 596 30.78 -1.19 14.95
CA GLU A 596 30.58 -0.80 13.55
C GLU A 596 31.95 -0.53 12.93
N VAL A 597 32.26 -1.25 11.86
CA VAL A 597 33.52 -1.14 11.10
C VAL A 597 33.16 -1.01 9.63
N LEU A 598 33.66 0.04 8.98
CA LEU A 598 33.50 0.29 7.54
C LEU A 598 34.89 0.48 6.93
N ARG A 599 35.10 -0.05 5.72
CA ARG A 599 36.39 -0.02 5.03
C ARG A 599 36.21 0.41 3.58
N GLN A 600 37.13 1.23 3.09
CA GLN A 600 37.14 1.73 1.71
C GLN A 600 38.59 1.88 1.24
N LEU A 601 38.84 1.65 -0.05
CA LEU A 601 40.10 2.00 -0.71
C LEU A 601 39.99 3.42 -1.29
N THR A 602 41.09 4.17 -1.28
CA THR A 602 41.14 5.49 -1.92
C THR A 602 41.08 5.43 -3.45
N ASP A 603 40.41 6.39 -4.07
CA ASP A 603 40.31 6.53 -5.53
C ASP A 603 41.62 7.00 -6.19
N GLU A 604 41.65 7.11 -7.53
CA GLU A 604 42.79 7.60 -8.32
C GLU A 604 43.36 8.97 -7.88
N LYS A 605 42.54 9.79 -7.20
CA LYS A 605 42.88 11.12 -6.68
C LYS A 605 43.17 11.09 -5.17
N GLY A 606 43.26 9.89 -4.58
CA GLY A 606 43.45 9.64 -3.16
C GLY A 606 42.21 9.88 -2.29
N GLY A 607 41.03 10.07 -2.89
CA GLY A 607 39.79 10.39 -2.20
C GLY A 607 39.11 9.17 -1.57
N PHE A 608 38.44 9.37 -0.43
CA PHE A 608 37.53 8.40 0.19
C PHE A 608 36.25 9.09 0.69
N SER A 609 35.16 8.32 0.83
CA SER A 609 33.83 8.82 1.25
C SER A 609 33.01 7.71 1.91
N PHE A 610 32.87 7.79 3.24
CA PHE A 610 31.95 6.99 4.04
C PHE A 610 30.63 7.73 4.21
N GLU A 611 29.64 7.31 3.44
CA GLU A 611 28.27 7.83 3.45
C GLU A 611 27.36 6.95 4.32
N ASP A 612 26.21 7.50 4.70
CA ASP A 612 25.17 6.79 5.45
C ASP A 612 25.60 6.28 6.86
N ILE A 613 26.54 6.98 7.51
CA ILE A 613 27.08 6.60 8.82
C ILE A 613 26.34 7.28 9.98
N ARG A 614 26.34 6.63 11.16
CA ARG A 614 25.65 7.13 12.36
C ARG A 614 26.42 8.25 13.06
N PRO A 615 25.75 9.26 13.65
CA PRO A 615 26.40 10.31 14.46
C PRO A 615 27.22 9.76 15.64
N GLY A 616 28.20 10.52 16.12
CA GLY A 616 29.03 10.20 17.28
C GLY A 616 30.53 10.14 16.98
N LYS A 617 31.29 9.51 17.88
CA LYS A 617 32.76 9.40 17.80
C LYS A 617 33.19 8.20 16.97
N TRP A 618 33.86 8.48 15.85
CA TRP A 618 34.49 7.52 14.95
C TRP A 618 36.00 7.60 15.07
N LYS A 619 36.66 6.44 15.06
CA LYS A 619 38.11 6.32 14.87
C LYS A 619 38.36 6.01 13.40
N LEU A 620 38.97 6.93 12.66
CA LEU A 620 39.48 6.67 11.32
C LEU A 620 40.92 6.18 11.42
N LYS A 621 41.25 5.11 10.70
CA LYS A 621 42.60 4.56 10.56
C LYS A 621 42.96 4.44 9.08
N VAL A 622 44.16 4.85 8.72
CA VAL A 622 44.76 4.59 7.40
C VAL A 622 45.87 3.58 7.58
N TYR A 623 45.88 2.55 6.73
CA TYR A 623 46.90 1.50 6.75
C TYR A 623 48.10 1.87 5.86
N ASP A 624 49.28 1.38 6.24
CA ASP A 624 50.56 1.69 5.64
C ASP A 624 51.03 0.68 4.56
N TYR A 625 50.27 -0.40 4.34
CA TYR A 625 50.62 -1.50 3.44
C TYR A 625 50.92 -1.06 1.99
N ASP A 626 50.22 -0.04 1.50
CA ASP A 626 50.27 0.42 0.10
C ASP A 626 50.99 1.76 -0.08
N LEU A 627 51.78 2.19 0.92
CA LEU A 627 52.56 3.44 0.82
C LEU A 627 53.71 3.30 -0.19
N PRO A 628 54.05 4.38 -0.95
CA PRO A 628 55.19 4.35 -1.84
C PRO A 628 56.51 4.08 -1.09
N VAL A 629 57.46 3.42 -1.75
CA VAL A 629 58.76 3.08 -1.16
C VAL A 629 59.41 4.33 -0.57
N HIS A 630 59.95 4.19 0.65
CA HIS A 630 60.53 5.29 1.45
C HIS A 630 59.53 6.40 1.84
N HIS A 631 58.25 6.10 2.07
CA HIS A 631 57.30 7.05 2.66
C HIS A 631 56.70 6.53 3.98
N TYR A 632 56.04 7.42 4.75
CA TYR A 632 55.31 7.12 5.99
C TYR A 632 54.10 8.04 6.16
N LEU A 633 53.10 7.62 6.94
CA LEU A 633 51.95 8.45 7.31
C LEU A 633 52.35 9.44 8.41
N GLU A 634 52.06 10.74 8.22
CA GLU A 634 52.23 11.75 9.30
C GLU A 634 51.38 11.40 10.53
N LYS A 635 50.21 10.83 10.28
CA LYS A 635 49.25 10.39 11.29
C LYS A 635 48.42 9.24 10.76
N GLU A 636 48.49 8.09 11.42
CA GLU A 636 47.78 6.87 11.04
C GLU A 636 46.33 6.84 11.54
N GLU A 637 46.03 7.53 12.65
CA GLU A 637 44.74 7.46 13.34
C GLU A 637 44.16 8.83 13.67
N PHE A 638 42.87 9.03 13.37
CA PHE A 638 42.14 10.28 13.58
C PHE A 638 40.87 10.00 14.40
N GLN A 639 40.60 10.85 15.40
CA GLN A 639 39.36 10.82 16.17
C GLN A 639 38.41 11.87 15.57
N VAL A 640 37.26 11.42 15.05
CA VAL A 640 36.29 12.24 14.34
C VAL A 640 34.95 12.16 15.07
N GLU A 641 34.56 13.25 15.73
CA GLU A 641 33.22 13.38 16.31
C GLU A 641 32.29 14.05 15.29
N LEU A 642 31.11 13.45 15.07
CA LEU A 642 30.07 13.90 14.12
C LEU A 642 28.74 14.14 14.84
N LYS A 643 28.09 15.26 14.55
CA LYS A 643 26.68 15.53 14.86
C LYS A 643 25.76 15.02 13.73
N PRO A 644 24.45 14.84 13.96
CA PRO A 644 23.52 14.46 12.89
C PRO A 644 23.58 15.40 11.70
N GLY A 645 23.67 14.84 10.49
CA GLY A 645 23.85 15.59 9.24
C GLY A 645 25.23 16.23 9.04
N GLU A 646 26.22 16.04 9.93
CA GLU A 646 27.56 16.59 9.76
C GLU A 646 28.35 15.84 8.67
N GLU A 647 28.89 16.60 7.71
CA GLU A 647 29.94 16.14 6.80
C GLU A 647 31.31 16.62 7.30
N LYS A 648 32.31 15.74 7.27
CA LYS A 648 33.65 16.01 7.79
C LYS A 648 34.72 15.54 6.82
N GLU A 649 35.54 16.47 6.35
CA GLU A 649 36.69 16.16 5.50
C GLU A 649 37.95 15.92 6.34
N VAL A 650 38.67 14.82 6.07
CA VAL A 650 39.92 14.46 6.74
C VAL A 650 41.06 14.40 5.72
N SER A 651 42.06 15.29 5.88
CA SER A 651 43.28 15.25 5.08
C SER A 651 44.34 14.40 5.75
N VAL A 652 44.88 13.43 5.02
CA VAL A 652 45.90 12.48 5.49
C VAL A 652 47.17 12.69 4.66
N ARG A 653 48.30 12.99 5.31
CA ARG A 653 49.57 13.27 4.63
C ARG A 653 50.52 12.08 4.70
N VAL A 654 51.12 11.76 3.56
CA VAL A 654 52.15 10.72 3.38
C VAL A 654 53.45 11.42 3.00
N LEU A 655 54.47 11.29 3.85
CA LEU A 655 55.72 12.07 3.80
C LEU A 655 56.91 11.16 3.45
N PRO A 656 57.98 11.66 2.80
CA PRO A 656 59.15 10.88 2.43
C PRO A 656 60.11 10.68 3.61
N ARG A 657 60.81 9.54 3.63
CA ARG A 657 61.91 9.21 4.57
C ARG A 657 63.25 9.58 3.93
N LEU A 658 63.81 10.73 4.32
CA LEU A 658 65.16 11.13 3.93
C LEU A 658 66.21 10.32 4.70
N ARG A 659 67.31 9.96 4.02
CA ARG A 659 68.47 9.28 4.62
C ARG A 659 69.68 10.24 4.60
N PRO A 660 70.41 10.44 5.71
CA PRO A 660 71.72 11.05 5.64
C PRO A 660 72.70 10.09 4.94
N ILE A 661 73.44 10.61 3.96
CA ILE A 661 74.56 9.88 3.33
C ILE A 661 75.80 10.14 4.19
N GLN A 662 76.50 9.07 4.57
CA GLN A 662 77.81 9.16 5.19
C GLN A 662 78.81 8.49 4.24
N ILE A 663 79.76 9.27 3.72
CA ILE A 663 80.84 8.77 2.84
C ILE A 663 81.89 8.11 3.76
N ILE A 664 82.34 6.91 3.42
CA ILE A 664 83.17 6.06 4.31
C ILE A 664 84.58 5.83 3.76
N ASP A 665 84.83 6.02 2.46
CA ASP A 665 86.19 5.90 1.90
C ASP A 665 86.34 6.70 0.58
N GLU A 666 87.55 7.19 0.31
CA GLU A 666 87.95 7.88 -0.94
C GLU A 666 89.16 7.17 -1.57
N GLY A 667 88.93 6.38 -2.62
CA GLY A 667 89.99 5.66 -3.33
C GLY A 667 90.58 6.46 -4.48
N GLU A 668 91.87 6.79 -4.41
CA GLU A 668 92.63 7.33 -5.54
C GLU A 668 92.78 6.29 -6.67
N ILE A 669 92.65 6.73 -7.92
CA ILE A 669 92.88 5.92 -9.12
C ILE A 669 94.21 6.37 -9.74
N GLU A 670 95.27 5.57 -9.58
CA GLU A 670 96.52 5.80 -10.32
C GLU A 670 96.31 5.53 -11.83
N GLN A 671 96.82 6.44 -12.67
CA GLN A 671 96.76 6.33 -14.11
C GLN A 671 97.92 5.48 -14.65
N GLU A 672 97.64 4.33 -15.25
CA GLU A 672 98.59 3.72 -16.19
C GLU A 672 98.68 4.55 -17.46
N LYS A 673 99.90 5.03 -17.77
CA LYS A 673 100.18 5.80 -18.98
C LYS A 673 100.26 4.90 -20.21
N LYS A 674 99.47 5.24 -21.24
CA LYS A 674 100.04 5.54 -22.57
C LYS A 674 99.18 6.49 -23.38
#